data_AF-A0A2T5LRB8-F1
#
_entry.id   AF-A0A2T5LRB8-F1
#
_cell.length_a   1.000
_cell.length_b   1.000
_cell.length_c   1.000
_cell.angle_alpha   90.00
_cell.angle_beta   90.00
_cell.angle_gamma   90.00
#
_symmetry.space_group_name_H-M   'P 1'
#
loop_
_entity.id
_entity.type
_entity.pdbx_description
1 polymer ?
#
loop_
_entity_poly.entity_id
_entity_poly.type
_entity_poly.pdbx_seq_one_letter_code
_entity_poly.pdbx_strand_id
1 'polypeptide(L)'
;MPKSYTPLQESIPEEDPPDEFSSDYESSFRLHEIDRSKSSRSRSPKENTEPSILAPLVRKSTDLEAYLDALTEDEQHLLSASKQYELGDDSDSDGPGDGKARAVRRKMIEATRRRNKKKLLANQKGWRAVYYSKFWWRTLVALIVVLGLIVWGFSSYPWSKYRETEDYAMPGPDSWFPTPKGGTLKHWKESYAKAEALVRQMTLIEKVNITTGTGWQMGMCVGNTGPAEFVRFPSLCLQDGPLGLRFADNISAFPAGLTTGATWNRELMRERGVAIGREARLKGVHVILGPSMGPIGMMPAGGRNWEGFGSDPVLQGVAAAETIRGIQSNGVMATAKHYVMNEQEHFRQPYEWGIPTAVSSNIGDRALHEVFIWPFAESIRADVASVMCAYNQVNNSHACENSKLLNGILKDELGFQGFVQSDWLAQRSGVNSALGVWICLCRRLNDMVTRIVAAWYHLGQDSWNQSALPGEGGPNFSSWTNDKYGLLHPGSPGDQDAALVNKFVNAQGNHSIIARKVAAEGIVLVKNEDRFLPLSRAPSAPGRPYRVGVYGDDAGPAAGPNVCADRGCNQGTLAVGWGSGAVEFPYLVSPIEALQSAWHSEVQMTPYLRNAVMPADAADKDLCLVFVNADSGEGFISSGGIHGDRNNLFLQKGGDTLIETVGTTCGGPTVVVVHAVGPVIVESWIDLPGVTAVLFAHLPGQESGNALVDVLFGDVDASGRLPYTVGKTLEDYGPGAQVLYEANAPVPQVDFSDALYIDHRYFDRNKISPRFEFGYGLSYTQWGLSNLDVQHLRKRKPSRLPAARPADSASPPTYDHSPPPANASVLFPLDFRAVSKYIYPYLPALDATTPPPPPSASPSSEPQRPTKPSDAGGGPGGNPSLYEELARVELQVQNTGRRSGQTVIQVYVSFPRDVTEPPSSNSGSKTSNVSGGNSRFPTEKIDFPERVLRNFTKVALAPGESQTVSMTLTRKDLSYWSVHEQNWVMPEKEFYISVGHSSRDLPLGQPFAAY
;
A
#
# COMPACT_ATOMS: atom_id res chain seq x y z
N MET A 1 1.20 -29.83 -12.70
CA MET A 1 2.03 -30.28 -11.57
C MET A 1 3.31 -29.45 -11.60
N PRO A 2 3.80 -28.98 -10.44
CA PRO A 2 4.35 -29.79 -9.36
C PRO A 2 3.32 -30.16 -8.28
N LYS A 3 3.77 -31.00 -7.34
CA LYS A 3 3.00 -31.87 -6.44
C LYS A 3 2.12 -31.11 -5.44
N SER A 4 1.00 -31.74 -5.09
CA SER A 4 0.11 -31.39 -3.99
C SER A 4 0.88 -31.05 -2.72
N TYR A 5 0.66 -29.84 -2.20
CA TYR A 5 1.15 -29.42 -0.90
C TYR A 5 0.52 -30.29 0.19
N THR A 6 1.39 -30.97 0.94
CA THR A 6 1.02 -31.61 2.21
C THR A 6 1.45 -30.62 3.29
N PRO A 7 0.58 -30.24 4.24
CA PRO A 7 1.00 -29.43 5.37
C PRO A 7 2.15 -30.14 6.08
N LEU A 8 3.24 -29.44 6.38
CA LEU A 8 4.23 -29.91 7.35
C LEU A 8 3.54 -29.95 8.72
N GLN A 9 2.96 -31.10 9.03
CA GLN A 9 2.50 -31.45 10.36
C GLN A 9 3.70 -32.08 11.07
N GLU A 10 4.64 -31.25 11.53
CA GLU A 10 5.62 -31.71 12.51
C GLU A 10 4.90 -31.84 13.85
N SER A 11 4.69 -33.08 14.25
CA SER A 11 4.35 -33.46 15.62
C SER A 11 5.43 -32.97 16.56
N ILE A 12 5.01 -32.19 17.56
CA ILE A 12 5.80 -31.76 18.72
C ILE A 12 6.47 -32.98 19.37
N PRO A 13 7.81 -33.03 19.46
CA PRO A 13 8.49 -33.76 20.52
C PRO A 13 8.62 -32.82 21.73
N GLU A 14 8.04 -33.21 22.86
CA GLU A 14 8.50 -32.71 24.16
C GLU A 14 9.95 -33.18 24.33
N GLU A 15 10.91 -32.27 24.26
CA GLU A 15 12.28 -32.52 24.70
C GLU A 15 12.54 -31.79 26.02
N ASP A 16 12.81 -32.62 27.03
CA ASP A 16 13.29 -32.26 28.36
C ASP A 16 14.60 -31.44 28.30
N PRO A 17 14.85 -30.57 29.29
CA PRO A 17 16.04 -29.73 29.33
C PRO A 17 17.32 -30.56 29.59
N PRO A 18 18.48 -30.17 29.03
CA PRO A 18 19.71 -30.92 29.18
C PRO A 18 20.38 -30.65 30.53
N ASP A 19 20.54 -31.69 31.33
CA ASP A 19 21.54 -31.78 32.40
C ASP A 19 22.84 -32.38 31.83
N GLU A 20 23.95 -31.64 31.93
CA GLU A 20 25.26 -32.08 32.45
C GLU A 20 26.37 -31.10 32.04
N PHE A 21 26.71 -30.19 32.96
CA PHE A 21 28.04 -29.58 33.07
C PHE A 21 28.77 -30.25 34.24
N SER A 22 29.95 -30.81 33.99
CA SER A 22 30.82 -31.36 35.03
C SER A 22 31.68 -30.29 35.70
N SER A 23 31.68 -30.29 37.04
CA SER A 23 32.79 -30.00 37.98
C SER A 23 33.71 -28.80 37.69
N ASP A 24 33.76 -27.74 38.49
CA ASP A 24 34.35 -27.77 39.84
C ASP A 24 34.02 -26.52 40.68
N TYR A 25 34.16 -26.70 41.99
CA TYR A 25 34.31 -25.76 43.11
C TYR A 25 33.11 -25.42 44.01
N GLU A 26 33.32 -25.85 45.26
CA GLU A 26 32.47 -25.93 46.44
C GLU A 26 32.10 -24.60 47.12
N SER A 27 31.17 -24.78 48.07
CA SER A 27 30.86 -23.98 49.27
C SER A 27 29.72 -22.98 49.06
N SER A 28 28.61 -23.00 49.83
CA SER A 28 28.47 -23.38 51.23
C SER A 28 27.01 -23.74 51.58
N PHE A 29 26.89 -24.84 52.32
CA PHE A 29 26.03 -25.09 53.48
C PHE A 29 24.51 -24.75 53.48
N ARG A 30 23.75 -25.86 53.45
CA ARG A 30 22.63 -26.30 54.30
C ARG A 30 21.29 -25.56 54.18
N LEU A 31 20.24 -26.23 53.65
CA LEU A 31 19.45 -27.34 54.23
C LEU A 31 18.59 -26.89 55.43
N HIS A 32 17.26 -26.91 55.28
CA HIS A 32 16.42 -28.09 55.59
C HIS A 32 14.93 -27.71 55.41
N GLU A 33 14.18 -28.42 54.55
CA GLU A 33 13.20 -29.49 54.90
C GLU A 33 11.88 -28.93 55.48
N ILE A 34 10.66 -29.43 55.26
CA ILE A 34 10.06 -30.74 54.91
C ILE A 34 8.60 -30.38 54.51
N ASP A 35 8.09 -30.77 53.34
CA ASP A 35 7.36 -32.02 53.02
C ASP A 35 5.91 -32.14 53.59
N ARG A 36 5.05 -32.73 52.75
CA ARG A 36 3.79 -33.49 53.00
C ARG A 36 2.41 -32.83 52.82
N SER A 37 1.91 -33.02 51.60
CA SER A 37 0.83 -33.96 51.23
C SER A 37 -0.48 -34.08 52.07
N LYS A 38 -1.59 -34.04 51.31
CA LYS A 38 -2.88 -34.77 51.45
C LYS A 38 -3.76 -34.54 52.69
N SER A 39 -5.03 -34.15 52.47
CA SER A 39 -6.21 -34.83 53.06
C SER A 39 -7.55 -34.16 52.66
N SER A 40 -8.57 -35.01 52.57
CA SER A 40 -9.97 -34.82 52.18
C SER A 40 -10.94 -34.34 53.29
N ARG A 41 -12.16 -33.96 52.85
CA ARG A 41 -13.51 -34.09 53.47
C ARG A 41 -14.09 -32.99 54.39
N SER A 42 -15.17 -32.39 53.87
CA SER A 42 -16.52 -32.09 54.44
C SER A 42 -16.72 -31.74 55.93
N ARG A 43 -17.33 -30.58 56.22
CA ARG A 43 -18.73 -30.37 56.71
C ARG A 43 -18.94 -28.94 57.25
N SER A 44 -20.17 -28.45 57.10
CA SER A 44 -20.82 -27.20 57.54
C SER A 44 -20.62 -26.79 59.02
N PRO A 45 -20.94 -25.54 59.42
CA PRO A 45 -22.28 -25.28 60.02
C PRO A 45 -22.93 -23.88 59.79
N LYS A 46 -24.27 -23.87 59.84
CA LYS A 46 -25.27 -22.92 60.44
C LYS A 46 -24.96 -21.40 60.50
N GLU A 47 -25.78 -20.44 60.03
CA GLU A 47 -27.21 -20.07 60.18
C GLU A 47 -27.37 -18.73 60.94
N ASN A 48 -28.10 -17.79 60.31
CA ASN A 48 -28.87 -16.65 60.83
C ASN A 48 -28.16 -15.35 61.29
N THR A 49 -28.33 -14.26 60.54
CA THR A 49 -29.42 -13.27 60.72
C THR A 49 -29.33 -12.11 59.71
N GLU A 50 -30.41 -11.85 58.96
CA GLU A 50 -30.68 -10.55 58.31
C GLU A 50 -31.20 -9.52 59.34
N PRO A 51 -31.23 -8.22 59.00
CA PRO A 51 -32.48 -7.69 58.48
C PRO A 51 -32.35 -6.82 57.22
N SER A 52 -33.39 -6.90 56.40
CA SER A 52 -33.67 -6.08 55.22
C SER A 52 -34.00 -4.62 55.58
N ILE A 53 -33.76 -3.70 54.63
CA ILE A 53 -34.66 -2.57 54.37
C ILE A 53 -34.80 -2.40 52.85
N LEU A 54 -36.05 -2.42 52.40
CA LEU A 54 -36.53 -2.25 51.03
C LEU A 54 -36.85 -0.77 50.74
N ALA A 55 -36.45 -0.34 49.52
CA ALA A 55 -37.13 0.59 48.61
C ALA A 55 -37.13 2.12 48.91
N PRO A 56 -37.41 3.03 47.92
CA PRO A 56 -37.84 2.82 46.53
C PRO A 56 -37.19 3.69 45.42
N LEU A 57 -37.54 3.33 44.18
CA LEU A 57 -37.54 4.16 42.97
C LEU A 57 -37.88 5.64 43.18
N VAL A 58 -37.11 6.55 42.57
CA VAL A 58 -37.60 7.88 42.14
C VAL A 58 -37.13 8.19 40.71
N ARG A 59 -38.11 8.60 39.89
CA ARG A 59 -38.03 9.01 38.49
C ARG A 59 -37.41 10.42 38.34
N LYS A 60 -36.81 10.66 37.15
CA LYS A 60 -36.72 11.91 36.38
C LYS A 60 -36.96 13.24 37.14
N SER A 61 -35.96 14.13 37.16
CA SER A 61 -36.18 15.56 36.90
C SER A 61 -34.93 16.22 36.29
N THR A 62 -35.18 17.15 35.37
CA THR A 62 -34.23 18.09 34.77
C THR A 62 -34.26 19.36 35.61
N ASP A 63 -33.33 19.54 36.54
CA ASP A 63 -33.19 20.80 37.29
C ASP A 63 -31.73 21.27 37.30
N LEU A 64 -31.49 22.34 36.55
CA LEU A 64 -30.20 23.03 36.43
C LEU A 64 -29.83 23.77 37.73
N GLU A 65 -30.80 24.10 38.57
CA GLU A 65 -30.57 24.82 39.84
C GLU A 65 -29.92 23.93 40.90
N ALA A 66 -30.24 22.63 40.93
CA ALA A 66 -29.60 21.68 41.86
C ALA A 66 -28.12 21.38 41.53
N TYR A 67 -27.70 21.63 40.27
CA TYR A 67 -26.30 21.53 39.84
C TYR A 67 -25.48 22.76 40.23
N LEU A 68 -26.11 23.95 40.27
CA LEU A 68 -25.44 25.20 40.60
C LEU A 68 -25.21 25.35 42.12
N ASP A 69 -26.08 24.78 42.95
CA ASP A 69 -25.94 24.76 44.42
C ASP A 69 -24.93 23.74 44.94
N ALA A 70 -24.40 22.86 44.07
CA ALA A 70 -23.40 21.85 44.42
C ALA A 70 -21.95 22.27 44.12
N LEU A 71 -21.73 23.47 43.56
CA LEU A 71 -20.39 23.96 43.21
C LEU A 71 -19.65 24.52 44.43
N THR A 72 -18.38 24.15 44.56
CA THR A 72 -17.51 24.69 45.62
C THR A 72 -17.09 26.14 45.33
N GLU A 73 -16.73 26.92 46.37
CA GLU A 73 -16.36 28.34 46.21
C GLU A 73 -15.16 28.55 45.25
N ASP A 74 -14.26 27.57 45.15
CA ASP A 74 -13.12 27.61 44.23
C ASP A 74 -13.53 27.37 42.76
N GLU A 75 -14.60 26.62 42.51
CA GLU A 75 -15.14 26.35 41.16
C GLU A 75 -15.96 27.54 40.62
N GLN A 76 -16.61 28.31 41.50
CA GLN A 76 -17.27 29.56 41.12
C GLN A 76 -16.25 30.66 40.74
N HIS A 77 -15.06 30.64 41.33
CA HIS A 77 -14.01 31.62 41.04
C HIS A 77 -13.40 31.42 39.63
N LEU A 78 -13.29 30.17 39.16
CA LEU A 78 -12.76 29.83 37.82
C LEU A 78 -13.72 30.20 36.68
N LEU A 79 -15.04 30.13 36.91
CA LEU A 79 -16.06 30.53 35.92
C LEU A 79 -16.12 32.05 35.69
N SER A 80 -15.61 32.85 36.64
CA SER A 80 -15.56 34.31 36.51
C SER A 80 -14.30 34.85 35.80
N ALA A 81 -13.32 33.99 35.53
CA ALA A 81 -12.01 34.37 34.98
C ALA A 81 -11.85 34.19 33.46
N SER A 82 -12.81 33.60 32.73
CA SER A 82 -12.66 33.30 31.29
C SER A 82 -13.20 34.37 30.34
N LYS A 83 -13.50 35.59 30.81
CA LYS A 83 -14.11 36.65 30.00
C LYS A 83 -13.21 37.86 29.78
N GLN A 84 -11.96 37.69 29.35
CA GLN A 84 -11.18 38.71 28.62
C GLN A 84 -9.77 38.22 28.25
N TYR A 85 -9.52 37.87 26.98
CA TYR A 85 -8.64 38.62 26.05
C TYR A 85 -8.22 37.76 24.83
N GLU A 86 -8.63 38.20 23.64
CA GLU A 86 -7.90 38.00 22.39
C GLU A 86 -6.93 39.17 22.18
N LEU A 87 -5.70 38.79 21.81
CA LEU A 87 -4.75 39.39 20.84
C LEU A 87 -4.45 40.90 20.89
N GLY A 88 -3.18 41.20 21.17
CA GLY A 88 -2.51 42.45 20.80
C GLY A 88 -1.30 42.13 19.92
N ASP A 89 -1.06 42.99 18.93
CA ASP A 89 0.09 42.96 18.02
C ASP A 89 0.97 44.21 18.24
N ASP A 90 2.25 43.92 18.40
CA ASP A 90 3.48 44.62 18.04
C ASP A 90 3.92 46.04 18.49
N SER A 91 5.11 45.99 19.10
CA SER A 91 6.37 46.73 18.79
C SER A 91 6.81 47.95 19.63
N ASP A 92 8.00 47.73 20.22
CA ASP A 92 9.20 48.58 20.32
C ASP A 92 9.38 49.72 21.35
N SER A 93 10.37 49.43 22.22
CA SER A 93 11.61 50.17 22.55
C SER A 93 11.64 51.41 23.48
N ASP A 94 12.68 51.34 24.33
CA ASP A 94 13.48 52.38 24.99
C ASP A 94 12.94 53.26 26.15
N GLY A 95 13.53 53.03 27.33
CA GLY A 95 14.39 54.02 27.99
C GLY A 95 13.75 55.08 28.91
N PRO A 96 14.41 55.49 30.02
CA PRO A 96 13.76 56.07 31.19
C PRO A 96 13.77 57.61 31.23
N GLY A 97 12.73 58.23 31.77
CA GLY A 97 12.81 59.65 32.14
C GLY A 97 11.50 60.38 32.36
N ASP A 98 11.35 60.88 33.58
CA ASP A 98 10.65 62.11 33.96
C ASP A 98 9.13 62.08 34.26
N GLY A 99 8.85 61.97 35.56
CA GLY A 99 7.53 61.89 36.20
C GLY A 99 6.69 63.16 36.19
N LYS A 100 7.01 64.19 35.40
CA LYS A 100 6.20 65.42 35.31
C LYS A 100 5.32 65.51 34.06
N ALA A 101 5.49 64.63 33.06
CA ALA A 101 4.59 64.55 31.89
C ALA A 101 3.33 63.69 32.11
N ARG A 102 3.28 62.87 33.18
CA ARG A 102 2.17 61.94 33.48
C ARG A 102 0.91 62.59 34.06
N ALA A 103 1.04 63.75 34.71
CA ALA A 103 -0.09 64.44 35.34
C ALA A 103 -0.93 65.28 34.35
N VAL A 104 -0.30 65.82 33.31
CA VAL A 104 -0.97 66.63 32.26
C VAL A 104 -1.73 65.73 31.27
N ARG A 105 -1.16 64.55 30.95
CA ARG A 105 -1.82 63.55 30.07
C ARG A 105 -3.09 62.94 30.71
N ARG A 106 -3.13 62.74 32.03
CA ARG A 106 -4.34 62.25 32.75
C ARG A 106 -5.51 63.24 32.67
N LYS A 107 -5.26 64.54 32.82
CA LYS A 107 -6.33 65.57 32.72
C LYS A 107 -6.88 65.73 31.29
N MET A 108 -6.04 65.50 30.27
CA MET A 108 -6.49 65.51 28.87
C MET A 108 -7.30 64.25 28.49
N ILE A 109 -6.97 63.08 29.06
CA ILE A 109 -7.69 61.81 28.84
C ILE A 109 -9.08 61.83 29.51
N GLU A 110 -9.23 62.45 30.69
CA GLU A 110 -10.53 62.60 31.36
C GLU A 110 -11.46 63.62 30.67
N ALA A 111 -10.90 64.69 30.11
CA ALA A 111 -11.67 65.68 29.33
C ALA A 111 -12.21 65.08 28.02
N THR A 112 -11.41 64.24 27.35
CA THR A 112 -11.82 63.52 26.12
C THR A 112 -12.85 62.43 26.42
N ARG A 113 -12.74 61.72 27.56
CA ARG A 113 -13.75 60.74 28.02
C ARG A 113 -15.11 61.38 28.31
N ARG A 114 -15.17 62.59 28.88
CA ARG A 114 -16.44 63.31 29.12
C ARG A 114 -17.10 63.83 27.84
N ARG A 115 -16.31 64.21 26.82
CA ARG A 115 -16.81 64.63 25.50
C ARG A 115 -17.38 63.44 24.70
N ASN A 116 -16.72 62.29 24.73
CA ASN A 116 -17.19 61.08 24.05
C ASN A 116 -18.41 60.44 24.73
N LYS A 117 -18.53 60.51 26.07
CA LYS A 117 -19.72 60.03 26.80
C LYS A 117 -20.98 60.87 26.51
N LYS A 118 -20.85 62.19 26.29
CA LYS A 118 -21.97 63.05 25.87
C LYS A 118 -22.37 62.86 24.40
N LYS A 119 -21.43 62.52 23.49
CA LYS A 119 -21.76 62.12 22.11
C LYS A 119 -22.43 60.74 22.03
N LEU A 120 -22.02 59.77 22.86
CA LEU A 120 -22.67 58.45 22.94
C LEU A 120 -24.11 58.52 23.49
N LEU A 121 -24.37 59.35 24.50
CA LEU A 121 -25.71 59.51 25.07
C LEU A 121 -26.67 60.36 24.22
N ALA A 122 -26.15 61.18 23.28
CA ALA A 122 -26.97 61.95 22.35
C ALA A 122 -27.44 61.11 21.13
N ASN A 123 -26.68 60.09 20.71
CA ASN A 123 -27.11 59.17 19.64
C ASN A 123 -28.02 58.02 20.13
N GLN A 124 -28.10 57.80 21.44
CA GLN A 124 -28.92 56.74 22.03
C GLN A 124 -30.43 57.05 22.08
N LYS A 125 -30.84 58.30 21.83
CA LYS A 125 -32.27 58.71 21.80
C LYS A 125 -32.91 58.72 20.40
N GLY A 126 -32.13 58.54 19.32
CA GLY A 126 -32.67 58.44 17.95
C GLY A 126 -32.95 56.99 17.49
N TRP A 127 -32.17 56.02 17.95
CA TRP A 127 -32.25 54.63 17.46
C TRP A 127 -33.37 53.79 18.11
N ARG A 128 -33.89 54.20 19.27
CA ARG A 128 -34.99 53.49 19.94
C ARG A 128 -36.38 53.72 19.31
N ALA A 129 -36.54 54.72 18.42
CA ALA A 129 -37.80 54.98 17.75
C ALA A 129 -37.97 54.24 16.41
N VAL A 130 -36.88 53.75 15.80
CA VAL A 130 -36.93 52.97 14.55
C VAL A 130 -37.15 51.48 14.84
N TYR A 131 -36.60 50.98 15.96
CA TYR A 131 -36.64 49.56 16.33
C TYR A 131 -38.00 49.02 16.79
N TYR A 132 -38.97 49.88 17.11
CA TYR A 132 -40.32 49.49 17.57
C TYR A 132 -41.46 49.88 16.61
N SER A 133 -41.14 50.26 15.37
CA SER A 133 -42.17 50.41 14.34
C SER A 133 -42.58 49.02 13.83
N LYS A 134 -43.87 48.67 13.97
CA LYS A 134 -44.46 47.45 13.38
C LYS A 134 -44.21 47.34 11.87
N PHE A 135 -43.92 48.48 11.20
CA PHE A 135 -43.56 48.52 9.79
C PHE A 135 -42.14 47.99 9.54
N TRP A 136 -41.18 48.32 10.41
CA TRP A 136 -39.77 47.89 10.29
C TRP A 136 -39.60 46.39 10.57
N TRP A 137 -40.35 45.86 11.56
CA TRP A 137 -40.37 44.41 11.83
C TRP A 137 -41.04 43.63 10.69
N ARG A 138 -42.08 44.19 10.06
CA ARG A 138 -42.72 43.58 8.88
C ARG A 138 -41.82 43.59 7.65
N THR A 139 -41.09 44.66 7.40
CA THR A 139 -40.12 44.72 6.29
C THR A 139 -38.89 43.85 6.56
N LEU A 140 -38.43 43.74 7.81
CA LEU A 140 -37.32 42.85 8.18
C LEU A 140 -37.71 41.38 8.04
N VAL A 141 -38.90 40.98 8.50
CA VAL A 141 -39.40 39.60 8.31
C VAL A 141 -39.65 39.32 6.83
N ALA A 142 -40.22 40.26 6.08
CA ALA A 142 -40.37 40.10 4.64
C ALA A 142 -39.00 39.98 3.94
N LEU A 143 -37.99 40.75 4.35
CA LEU A 143 -36.62 40.63 3.82
C LEU A 143 -35.96 39.32 4.22
N ILE A 144 -36.15 38.81 5.44
CA ILE A 144 -35.62 37.51 5.88
C ILE A 144 -36.33 36.36 5.17
N VAL A 145 -37.64 36.47 4.92
CA VAL A 145 -38.39 35.48 4.13
C VAL A 145 -37.99 35.55 2.66
N VAL A 146 -37.78 36.73 2.09
CA VAL A 146 -37.29 36.89 0.71
C VAL A 146 -35.84 36.43 0.59
N LEU A 147 -34.95 36.76 1.53
CA LEU A 147 -33.58 36.20 1.57
C LEU A 147 -33.63 34.69 1.81
N GLY A 148 -34.54 34.19 2.64
CA GLY A 148 -34.74 32.77 2.88
C GLY A 148 -35.27 32.05 1.65
N LEU A 149 -36.13 32.68 0.85
CA LEU A 149 -36.64 32.16 -0.43
C LEU A 149 -35.63 32.34 -1.58
N ILE A 150 -34.75 33.34 -1.52
CA ILE A 150 -33.62 33.51 -2.44
C ILE A 150 -32.53 32.51 -2.07
N VAL A 151 -32.20 32.29 -0.80
CA VAL A 151 -31.24 31.28 -0.36
C VAL A 151 -31.82 29.88 -0.55
N TRP A 152 -33.11 29.65 -0.29
CA TRP A 152 -33.80 28.41 -0.65
C TRP A 152 -33.86 28.26 -2.17
N GLY A 153 -34.12 29.33 -2.92
CA GLY A 153 -34.03 29.35 -4.38
C GLY A 153 -32.63 29.02 -4.87
N PHE A 154 -31.58 29.65 -4.36
CA PHE A 154 -30.16 29.48 -4.72
C PHE A 154 -29.50 28.25 -4.08
N SER A 155 -30.10 27.59 -3.10
CA SER A 155 -29.68 26.27 -2.60
C SER A 155 -30.48 25.16 -3.29
N SER A 156 -31.73 25.43 -3.68
CA SER A 156 -32.55 24.51 -4.49
C SER A 156 -32.23 24.58 -5.97
N TYR A 157 -31.66 25.66 -6.50
CA TYR A 157 -31.32 25.81 -7.93
C TYR A 157 -30.03 25.07 -8.33
N PRO A 158 -28.99 24.97 -7.47
CA PRO A 158 -27.95 23.97 -7.62
C PRO A 158 -28.50 22.57 -7.36
N TRP A 159 -29.38 22.36 -6.38
CA TRP A 159 -29.81 21.00 -6.04
C TRP A 159 -30.83 20.39 -7.00
N SER A 160 -31.68 21.20 -7.65
CA SER A 160 -32.64 20.74 -8.67
C SER A 160 -31.98 20.57 -10.04
N LYS A 161 -30.82 21.19 -10.28
CA LYS A 161 -30.02 21.02 -11.50
C LYS A 161 -28.88 20.00 -11.34
N TYR A 162 -28.49 19.67 -10.09
CA TYR A 162 -27.76 18.45 -9.72
C TYR A 162 -28.69 17.26 -9.45
N ARG A 163 -29.93 17.34 -9.95
CA ARG A 163 -30.69 16.17 -10.38
C ARG A 163 -30.56 16.06 -11.89
N GLU A 164 -29.33 16.14 -12.40
CA GLU A 164 -29.01 15.30 -13.55
C GLU A 164 -29.28 13.89 -13.03
N THR A 165 -30.40 13.35 -13.49
CA THR A 165 -30.48 11.93 -13.79
C THR A 165 -29.10 11.54 -14.28
N GLU A 166 -28.40 10.68 -13.53
CA GLU A 166 -27.42 9.80 -14.16
C GLU A 166 -28.19 9.16 -15.29
N ASP A 167 -28.10 9.76 -16.47
CA ASP A 167 -28.51 9.13 -17.71
C ASP A 167 -27.65 7.89 -17.72
N TYR A 168 -28.29 6.76 -17.39
CA TYR A 168 -27.70 5.44 -17.36
C TYR A 168 -26.96 5.28 -18.69
N ALA A 169 -25.65 5.49 -18.66
CA ALA A 169 -24.82 5.27 -19.82
C ALA A 169 -25.00 3.80 -20.15
N MET A 170 -25.63 3.54 -21.29
CA MET A 170 -25.70 2.22 -21.89
C MET A 170 -24.29 1.62 -21.80
N PRO A 171 -24.13 0.33 -21.44
CA PRO A 171 -22.82 -0.29 -21.41
C PRO A 171 -22.09 0.03 -22.71
N GLY A 172 -20.95 0.72 -22.58
CA GLY A 172 -20.12 1.07 -23.73
C GLY A 172 -19.74 -0.19 -24.52
N PRO A 173 -19.34 -0.05 -25.78
CA PRO A 173 -19.02 -1.19 -26.66
C PRO A 173 -18.01 -2.19 -26.07
N ASP A 174 -17.20 -1.77 -25.10
CA ASP A 174 -16.18 -2.58 -24.43
C ASP A 174 -16.66 -3.31 -23.15
N SER A 175 -17.96 -3.27 -22.83
CA SER A 175 -18.50 -3.87 -21.62
C SER A 175 -18.47 -5.41 -21.66
N TRP A 176 -18.17 -6.06 -20.52
CA TRP A 176 -17.97 -7.51 -20.45
C TRP A 176 -18.97 -8.23 -19.51
N PHE A 177 -19.94 -8.93 -20.10
CA PHE A 177 -21.01 -9.64 -19.37
C PHE A 177 -21.35 -11.03 -19.92
N PRO A 178 -21.80 -11.96 -19.07
CA PRO A 178 -21.93 -11.85 -17.60
C PRO A 178 -20.58 -11.91 -16.88
N THR A 179 -20.55 -11.57 -15.59
CA THR A 179 -19.38 -11.84 -14.73
C THR A 179 -19.04 -13.34 -14.73
N PRO A 180 -17.79 -13.72 -15.06
CA PRO A 180 -17.35 -15.12 -15.01
C PRO A 180 -17.45 -15.71 -13.60
N LYS A 181 -17.94 -16.96 -13.54
CA LYS A 181 -18.03 -17.72 -12.28
C LYS A 181 -16.67 -18.28 -11.87
N GLY A 182 -16.50 -18.48 -10.57
CA GLY A 182 -15.33 -19.20 -10.05
C GLY A 182 -15.51 -20.72 -10.04
N GLY A 183 -14.45 -21.46 -9.71
CA GLY A 183 -14.45 -22.91 -9.61
C GLY A 183 -14.18 -23.63 -10.93
N THR A 184 -13.52 -22.97 -11.89
CA THR A 184 -13.17 -23.53 -13.21
C THR A 184 -11.84 -24.29 -13.22
N LEU A 185 -11.01 -24.08 -12.18
CA LEU A 185 -9.68 -24.66 -12.06
C LEU A 185 -9.67 -25.90 -11.16
N LYS A 186 -8.93 -26.94 -11.59
CA LYS A 186 -8.84 -28.23 -10.91
C LYS A 186 -8.35 -28.12 -9.46
N HIS A 187 -7.38 -27.24 -9.17
CA HIS A 187 -6.82 -27.10 -7.82
C HIS A 187 -7.72 -26.32 -6.85
N TRP A 188 -8.67 -25.54 -7.37
CA TRP A 188 -9.73 -24.89 -6.57
C TRP A 188 -10.98 -25.75 -6.41
N LYS A 189 -11.10 -26.86 -7.15
CA LYS A 189 -12.31 -27.69 -7.21
C LYS A 189 -12.78 -28.15 -5.83
N GLU A 190 -11.88 -28.61 -4.96
CA GLU A 190 -12.25 -29.07 -3.63
C GLU A 190 -12.74 -27.92 -2.74
N SER A 191 -12.02 -26.80 -2.73
CA SER A 191 -12.38 -25.60 -1.98
C SER A 191 -13.74 -25.05 -2.42
N TYR A 192 -14.01 -25.04 -3.72
CA TYR A 192 -15.31 -24.64 -4.26
C TYR A 192 -16.43 -25.63 -3.94
N ALA A 193 -16.14 -26.94 -3.90
CA ALA A 193 -17.13 -27.93 -3.49
C ALA A 193 -17.51 -27.79 -2.00
N LYS A 194 -16.52 -27.54 -1.12
CA LYS A 194 -16.77 -27.24 0.30
C LYS A 194 -17.53 -25.91 0.47
N ALA A 195 -17.14 -24.88 -0.27
CA ALA A 195 -17.83 -23.60 -0.28
C ALA A 195 -19.28 -23.74 -0.75
N GLU A 196 -19.54 -24.49 -1.81
CA GLU A 196 -20.89 -24.77 -2.30
C GLU A 196 -21.75 -25.45 -1.23
N ALA A 197 -21.21 -26.46 -0.54
CA ALA A 197 -21.94 -27.17 0.52
C ALA A 197 -22.32 -26.24 1.69
N LEU A 198 -21.44 -25.29 2.05
CA LEU A 198 -21.68 -24.31 3.10
C LEU A 198 -22.68 -23.23 2.65
N VAL A 199 -22.48 -22.65 1.47
CA VAL A 199 -23.30 -21.56 0.90
C VAL A 199 -24.74 -22.00 0.60
N ARG A 200 -24.97 -23.29 0.33
CA ARG A 200 -26.31 -23.87 0.21
C ARG A 200 -27.11 -23.82 1.52
N GLN A 201 -26.44 -23.84 2.66
CA GLN A 201 -27.07 -23.80 3.99
C GLN A 201 -27.27 -22.38 4.52
N MET A 202 -26.59 -21.39 3.92
CA MET A 202 -26.68 -19.99 4.33
C MET A 202 -28.01 -19.35 3.93
N THR A 203 -28.56 -18.54 4.84
CA THR A 203 -29.66 -17.63 4.56
C THR A 203 -29.24 -16.48 3.64
N LEU A 204 -30.20 -15.70 3.11
CA LEU A 204 -29.89 -14.50 2.32
C LEU A 204 -29.10 -13.47 3.16
N ILE A 205 -29.51 -13.28 4.41
CA ILE A 205 -28.91 -12.34 5.36
C ILE A 205 -27.44 -12.70 5.64
N GLU A 206 -27.15 -13.98 5.87
CA GLU A 206 -25.79 -14.47 6.07
C GLU A 206 -24.90 -14.27 4.82
N LYS A 207 -25.48 -14.48 3.63
CA LYS A 207 -24.76 -14.24 2.37
C LYS A 207 -24.39 -12.76 2.20
N VAL A 208 -25.30 -11.84 2.53
CA VAL A 208 -25.01 -10.41 2.48
C VAL A 208 -23.95 -10.03 3.52
N ASN A 209 -24.03 -10.56 4.75
CA ASN A 209 -23.05 -10.32 5.82
C ASN A 209 -21.60 -10.61 5.39
N ILE A 210 -21.37 -11.75 4.73
CA ILE A 210 -20.02 -12.14 4.30
C ILE A 210 -19.48 -11.19 3.23
N THR A 211 -20.35 -10.61 2.40
CA THR A 211 -19.95 -9.70 1.31
C THR A 211 -19.84 -8.23 1.70
N THR A 212 -20.24 -7.86 2.92
CA THR A 212 -20.35 -6.45 3.34
C THR A 212 -19.57 -6.20 4.62
N GLY A 213 -18.73 -5.15 4.61
CA GLY A 213 -18.03 -4.70 5.80
C GLY A 213 -19.01 -4.16 6.84
N THR A 214 -18.72 -4.37 8.12
CA THR A 214 -19.62 -3.99 9.23
C THR A 214 -19.66 -2.48 9.51
N GLY A 215 -18.83 -1.70 8.81
CA GLY A 215 -18.66 -0.25 8.97
C GLY A 215 -17.27 0.12 9.47
N TRP A 216 -16.90 1.39 9.28
CA TRP A 216 -15.61 1.91 9.75
C TRP A 216 -15.54 1.93 11.28
N GLN A 217 -14.48 1.35 11.86
CA GLN A 217 -14.29 1.21 13.31
C GLN A 217 -15.41 0.42 14.02
N MET A 218 -16.03 -0.54 13.32
CA MET A 218 -17.12 -1.37 13.84
C MET A 218 -16.68 -2.82 14.15
N GLY A 219 -15.38 -3.06 14.24
CA GLY A 219 -14.80 -4.35 14.59
C GLY A 219 -13.33 -4.18 14.96
N MET A 220 -12.60 -5.27 15.18
CA MET A 220 -11.24 -5.22 15.73
C MET A 220 -10.17 -4.83 14.70
N CYS A 221 -10.35 -5.23 13.44
CA CYS A 221 -9.42 -4.94 12.35
C CYS A 221 -9.84 -3.71 11.53
N VAL A 222 -8.99 -3.21 10.63
CA VAL A 222 -9.33 -2.07 9.75
C VAL A 222 -10.49 -2.38 8.80
N GLY A 223 -10.69 -3.66 8.45
CA GLY A 223 -11.87 -4.17 7.78
C GLY A 223 -12.37 -5.46 8.44
N ASN A 224 -13.69 -5.58 8.63
CA ASN A 224 -14.31 -6.78 9.19
C ASN A 224 -15.59 -7.08 8.41
N THR A 225 -15.82 -8.35 8.04
CA THR A 225 -17.11 -8.78 7.46
C THR A 225 -18.11 -9.13 8.54
N GLY A 226 -19.40 -9.21 8.21
CA GLY A 226 -20.37 -9.86 9.11
C GLY A 226 -20.10 -11.38 9.22
N PRO A 227 -20.36 -12.02 10.36
CA PRO A 227 -20.33 -13.47 10.49
C PRO A 227 -21.57 -14.12 9.84
N ALA A 228 -21.48 -15.44 9.56
CA ALA A 228 -22.65 -16.26 9.27
C ALA A 228 -22.80 -17.34 10.36
N GLU A 229 -23.60 -16.99 11.38
CA GLU A 229 -23.68 -17.71 12.65
C GLU A 229 -24.28 -19.10 12.53
N PHE A 230 -25.29 -19.30 11.67
CA PHE A 230 -25.99 -20.58 11.55
C PHE A 230 -25.07 -21.66 11.01
N VAL A 231 -24.27 -21.31 10.01
CA VAL A 231 -23.27 -22.19 9.40
C VAL A 231 -21.90 -22.12 10.06
N ARG A 232 -21.76 -21.34 11.14
CA ARG A 232 -20.52 -21.13 11.92
C ARG A 232 -19.34 -20.63 11.08
N PHE A 233 -19.60 -19.77 10.10
CA PHE A 233 -18.55 -19.07 9.37
C PHE A 233 -18.20 -17.76 10.11
N PRO A 234 -16.93 -17.53 10.47
CA PRO A 234 -16.54 -16.39 11.30
C PRO A 234 -16.63 -15.06 10.55
N SER A 235 -16.57 -13.96 11.29
CA SER A 235 -16.23 -12.65 10.73
C SER A 235 -14.77 -12.68 10.25
N LEU A 236 -14.52 -12.29 9.00
CA LEU A 236 -13.15 -12.21 8.49
C LEU A 236 -12.53 -10.88 8.90
N CYS A 237 -11.32 -10.96 9.46
CA CYS A 237 -10.47 -9.81 9.75
C CYS A 237 -9.53 -9.52 8.57
N LEU A 238 -9.64 -8.32 8.02
CA LEU A 238 -8.80 -7.78 6.96
C LEU A 238 -7.90 -6.69 7.54
N GLN A 239 -6.58 -6.83 7.41
CA GLN A 239 -5.61 -5.95 8.06
C GLN A 239 -4.48 -5.47 7.14
N ASP A 240 -4.15 -4.18 7.25
CA ASP A 240 -2.98 -3.59 6.62
C ASP A 240 -1.69 -4.11 7.29
N GLY A 241 -0.53 -4.07 6.66
CA GLY A 241 -0.22 -3.54 5.34
C GLY A 241 0.84 -4.37 4.61
N PRO A 242 1.39 -3.87 3.48
CA PRO A 242 2.31 -4.60 2.61
C PRO A 242 3.68 -4.95 3.21
N LEU A 243 4.01 -4.40 4.39
CA LEU A 243 5.32 -4.52 5.05
C LEU A 243 5.26 -4.87 6.54
N GLY A 244 4.12 -5.37 7.02
CA GLY A 244 3.89 -5.75 8.43
C GLY A 244 2.47 -5.42 8.84
N LEU A 245 2.09 -5.69 10.09
CA LEU A 245 0.73 -5.39 10.59
C LEU A 245 0.61 -3.94 11.05
N ARG A 246 -0.33 -3.19 10.47
CA ARG A 246 -0.70 -1.83 10.89
C ARG A 246 -1.56 -1.87 12.16
N PHE A 247 -1.43 -0.86 13.01
CA PHE A 247 -2.19 -0.70 14.26
C PHE A 247 -2.20 -1.94 15.14
N ALA A 248 -1.06 -2.62 15.24
CA ALA A 248 -0.86 -3.78 16.09
C ALA A 248 0.39 -3.60 16.94
N ASP A 249 0.36 -4.14 18.15
CA ASP A 249 1.51 -4.20 19.06
C ASP A 249 2.35 -5.47 18.84
N ASN A 250 3.59 -5.50 19.36
CA ASN A 250 4.46 -6.67 19.37
C ASN A 250 4.54 -7.40 18.01
N ILE A 251 4.70 -6.62 16.95
CA ILE A 251 4.86 -7.00 15.54
C ILE A 251 6.16 -6.42 15.01
N SER A 252 6.60 -6.90 13.85
CA SER A 252 7.82 -6.41 13.20
C SER A 252 7.49 -5.38 12.11
N ALA A 253 8.38 -4.40 11.94
CA ALA A 253 8.37 -3.46 10.82
C ALA A 253 9.42 -3.85 9.78
N PHE A 254 8.98 -4.52 8.72
CA PHE A 254 9.85 -5.00 7.64
C PHE A 254 10.24 -3.88 6.68
N PRO A 255 11.31 -4.05 5.90
CA PRO A 255 11.62 -3.15 4.79
C PRO A 255 10.44 -3.02 3.82
N ALA A 256 10.31 -1.84 3.23
CA ALA A 256 9.29 -1.55 2.24
C ALA A 256 9.41 -2.46 1.00
N GLY A 257 8.35 -2.49 0.18
CA GLY A 257 8.37 -3.20 -1.09
C GLY A 257 9.56 -2.76 -1.96
N LEU A 258 9.86 -1.46 -1.99
CA LEU A 258 10.91 -0.89 -2.83
C LEU A 258 12.29 -1.42 -2.46
N THR A 259 12.61 -1.39 -1.16
CA THR A 259 13.85 -1.96 -0.60
C THR A 259 13.92 -3.46 -0.87
N THR A 260 12.80 -4.17 -0.75
CA THR A 260 12.72 -5.61 -1.04
C THR A 260 12.96 -5.88 -2.54
N GLY A 261 12.42 -5.05 -3.42
CA GLY A 261 12.66 -5.09 -4.86
C GLY A 261 14.12 -4.85 -5.22
N ALA A 262 14.78 -3.92 -4.53
CA ALA A 262 16.20 -3.63 -4.70
C ALA A 262 17.13 -4.81 -4.34
N THR A 263 16.64 -5.82 -3.61
CA THR A 263 17.41 -7.05 -3.35
C THR A 263 17.57 -7.93 -4.60
N TRP A 264 16.60 -7.90 -5.53
CA TRP A 264 16.46 -8.82 -6.67
C TRP A 264 16.58 -10.30 -6.27
N ASN A 265 16.18 -10.63 -5.04
CA ASN A 265 16.35 -11.95 -4.44
C ASN A 265 14.99 -12.62 -4.19
N ARG A 266 14.63 -13.58 -5.05
CA ARG A 266 13.36 -14.32 -4.98
C ARG A 266 13.15 -15.05 -3.65
N GLU A 267 14.23 -15.57 -3.06
CA GLU A 267 14.17 -16.28 -1.79
C GLU A 267 13.84 -15.31 -0.65
N LEU A 268 14.55 -14.18 -0.58
CA LEU A 268 14.27 -13.15 0.42
C LEU A 268 12.88 -12.53 0.30
N MET A 269 12.41 -12.30 -0.93
CA MET A 269 11.03 -11.84 -1.17
C MET A 269 10.02 -12.83 -0.55
N ARG A 270 10.27 -14.14 -0.69
CA ARG A 270 9.43 -15.19 -0.12
C ARG A 270 9.57 -15.29 1.41
N GLU A 271 10.79 -15.28 1.94
CA GLU A 271 11.06 -15.33 3.40
C GLU A 271 10.38 -14.17 4.12
N ARG A 272 10.47 -12.96 3.58
CA ARG A 272 9.73 -11.78 4.08
C ARG A 272 8.22 -12.03 4.08
N GLY A 273 7.67 -12.57 2.99
CA GLY A 273 6.26 -12.93 2.91
C GLY A 273 5.84 -13.99 3.96
N VAL A 274 6.68 -15.00 4.19
CA VAL A 274 6.46 -16.02 5.23
C VAL A 274 6.40 -15.39 6.61
N ALA A 275 7.32 -14.48 6.93
CA ALA A 275 7.36 -13.79 8.21
C ALA A 275 6.09 -12.95 8.44
N ILE A 276 5.69 -12.14 7.45
CA ILE A 276 4.45 -11.34 7.51
C ILE A 276 3.22 -12.23 7.69
N GLY A 277 3.10 -13.32 6.91
CA GLY A 277 1.98 -14.26 7.02
C GLY A 277 1.93 -14.98 8.37
N ARG A 278 3.08 -15.27 8.97
CA ARG A 278 3.15 -15.87 10.31
C ARG A 278 2.67 -14.90 11.38
N GLU A 279 3.08 -13.63 11.34
CA GLU A 279 2.62 -12.62 12.28
C GLU A 279 1.10 -12.40 12.18
N ALA A 280 0.60 -12.30 10.95
CA ALA A 280 -0.82 -12.18 10.64
C ALA A 280 -1.64 -13.33 11.24
N ARG A 281 -1.20 -14.58 11.03
CA ARG A 281 -1.85 -15.77 11.59
C ARG A 281 -1.88 -15.72 13.12
N LEU A 282 -0.75 -15.39 13.75
CA LEU A 282 -0.64 -15.32 15.21
C LEU A 282 -1.55 -14.24 15.81
N LYS A 283 -1.79 -13.15 15.08
CA LYS A 283 -2.71 -12.06 15.48
C LYS A 283 -4.19 -12.35 15.17
N GLY A 284 -4.49 -13.41 14.43
CA GLY A 284 -5.85 -13.77 14.00
C GLY A 284 -6.36 -12.99 12.78
N VAL A 285 -5.44 -12.48 11.97
CA VAL A 285 -5.75 -11.82 10.70
C VAL A 285 -6.02 -12.88 9.63
N HIS A 286 -7.16 -12.77 8.96
CA HIS A 286 -7.56 -13.71 7.92
C HIS A 286 -7.03 -13.29 6.54
N VAL A 287 -7.01 -11.97 6.28
CA VAL A 287 -6.59 -11.37 5.01
C VAL A 287 -5.59 -10.25 5.26
N ILE A 288 -4.41 -10.33 4.64
CA ILE A 288 -3.41 -9.26 4.62
C ILE A 288 -3.58 -8.43 3.36
N LEU A 289 -3.68 -7.12 3.55
CA LEU A 289 -3.87 -6.13 2.49
C LEU A 289 -2.54 -5.80 1.80
N GLY A 290 -1.92 -6.82 1.23
CA GLY A 290 -0.67 -6.74 0.49
C GLY A 290 -0.29 -8.06 -0.16
N PRO A 291 0.74 -8.08 -1.02
CA PRO A 291 1.65 -6.97 -1.33
C PRO A 291 1.02 -5.88 -2.23
N SER A 292 1.75 -4.78 -2.46
CA SER A 292 1.39 -3.74 -3.43
C SER A 292 2.21 -3.85 -4.72
N MET A 293 1.58 -3.57 -5.86
CA MET A 293 2.18 -3.54 -7.21
C MET A 293 1.48 -2.54 -8.15
N GLY A 294 0.45 -1.85 -7.65
CA GLY A 294 -0.21 -0.70 -8.25
C GLY A 294 -0.26 0.37 -7.16
N PRO A 295 0.54 1.44 -7.22
CA PRO A 295 1.22 1.97 -8.40
C PRO A 295 2.39 1.11 -8.90
N ILE A 296 2.53 1.01 -10.24
CA ILE A 296 3.70 0.38 -10.84
C ILE A 296 4.92 1.32 -10.82
N GLY A 297 4.71 2.62 -10.63
CA GLY A 297 5.77 3.64 -10.62
C GLY A 297 5.86 4.42 -11.92
N MET A 298 4.73 4.63 -12.62
CA MET A 298 4.69 5.43 -13.85
C MET A 298 5.20 6.85 -13.64
N MET A 299 4.88 7.42 -12.47
CA MET A 299 5.29 8.75 -12.07
C MET A 299 6.32 8.61 -10.93
N PRO A 300 7.60 8.96 -11.10
CA PRO A 300 8.61 8.80 -10.04
C PRO A 300 8.30 9.62 -8.78
N ALA A 301 7.49 10.68 -8.91
CA ALA A 301 7.00 11.51 -7.81
C ALA A 301 5.75 10.94 -7.11
N GLY A 302 5.14 9.86 -7.62
CA GLY A 302 3.94 9.24 -7.05
C GLY A 302 4.13 8.81 -5.60
N GLY A 303 3.17 9.14 -4.74
CA GLY A 303 3.29 9.09 -3.28
C GLY A 303 3.46 7.69 -2.69
N ARG A 304 3.02 6.65 -3.41
CA ARG A 304 2.95 5.27 -2.90
C ARG A 304 3.80 4.25 -3.67
N ASN A 305 4.67 4.70 -4.58
CA ASN A 305 5.55 3.81 -5.34
C ASN A 305 6.40 2.91 -4.43
N TRP A 306 6.76 3.43 -3.25
CA TRP A 306 7.58 2.74 -2.27
C TRP A 306 6.91 1.50 -1.65
N GLU A 307 5.57 1.43 -1.65
CA GLU A 307 4.83 0.23 -1.23
C GLU A 307 5.01 -0.93 -2.22
N GLY A 308 5.20 -0.62 -3.50
CA GLY A 308 5.50 -1.57 -4.59
C GLY A 308 6.98 -1.95 -4.65
N PHE A 309 7.42 -2.66 -5.69
CA PHE A 309 8.77 -3.25 -5.74
C PHE A 309 9.75 -2.59 -6.72
N GLY A 310 9.37 -1.50 -7.39
CA GLY A 310 10.16 -0.88 -8.45
C GLY A 310 9.30 -0.44 -9.63
N SER A 311 9.91 -0.10 -10.77
CA SER A 311 9.20 0.42 -11.96
C SER A 311 8.97 -0.59 -13.09
N ASP A 312 9.59 -1.79 -13.01
CA ASP A 312 9.49 -2.80 -14.07
C ASP A 312 8.44 -3.90 -13.76
N PRO A 313 7.55 -4.23 -14.71
CA PRO A 313 6.50 -5.24 -14.53
C PRO A 313 7.01 -6.65 -14.24
N VAL A 314 8.18 -7.05 -14.73
CA VAL A 314 8.73 -8.39 -14.47
C VAL A 314 9.28 -8.44 -13.05
N LEU A 315 10.03 -7.43 -12.63
CA LEU A 315 10.51 -7.33 -11.24
C LEU A 315 9.34 -7.30 -10.25
N GLN A 316 8.36 -6.42 -10.49
CA GLN A 316 7.14 -6.31 -9.69
C GLN A 316 6.35 -7.62 -9.66
N GLY A 317 6.15 -8.27 -10.81
CA GLY A 317 5.42 -9.53 -10.90
C GLY A 317 6.09 -10.69 -10.16
N VAL A 318 7.42 -10.81 -10.26
CA VAL A 318 8.18 -11.81 -9.50
C VAL A 318 8.11 -11.53 -8.01
N ALA A 319 8.35 -10.29 -7.59
CA ALA A 319 8.36 -9.93 -6.17
C ALA A 319 6.99 -10.09 -5.50
N ALA A 320 5.91 -9.70 -6.20
CA ALA A 320 4.54 -9.92 -5.74
C ALA A 320 4.23 -11.42 -5.63
N ALA A 321 4.52 -12.21 -6.67
CA ALA A 321 4.29 -13.65 -6.67
C ALA A 321 5.02 -14.37 -5.53
N GLU A 322 6.28 -14.03 -5.25
CA GLU A 322 7.03 -14.65 -4.16
C GLU A 322 6.54 -14.22 -2.78
N THR A 323 6.17 -12.94 -2.62
CA THR A 323 5.59 -12.45 -1.37
C THR A 323 4.23 -13.12 -1.09
N ILE A 324 3.38 -13.27 -2.11
CA ILE A 324 2.06 -13.95 -2.01
C ILE A 324 2.24 -15.40 -1.58
N ARG A 325 3.16 -16.14 -2.23
CA ARG A 325 3.47 -17.53 -1.83
C ARG A 325 3.91 -17.61 -0.38
N GLY A 326 4.75 -16.68 0.07
CA GLY A 326 5.19 -16.60 1.47
C GLY A 326 4.01 -16.39 2.42
N ILE A 327 3.18 -15.38 2.19
CA ILE A 327 2.02 -15.06 3.05
C ILE A 327 1.06 -16.25 3.11
N GLN A 328 0.66 -16.77 1.95
CA GLN A 328 -0.36 -17.83 1.86
C GLN A 328 0.14 -19.19 2.35
N SER A 329 1.45 -19.43 2.40
CA SER A 329 2.00 -20.65 3.01
C SER A 329 1.66 -20.79 4.50
N ASN A 330 1.32 -19.70 5.17
CA ASN A 330 0.86 -19.69 6.56
C ASN A 330 -0.66 -19.83 6.72
N GLY A 331 -1.41 -20.01 5.62
CA GLY A 331 -2.87 -20.08 5.63
C GLY A 331 -3.57 -18.71 5.68
N VAL A 332 -2.84 -17.60 5.53
CA VAL A 332 -3.40 -16.24 5.51
C VAL A 332 -3.64 -15.80 4.06
N MET A 333 -4.79 -15.21 3.75
CA MET A 333 -5.09 -14.72 2.41
C MET A 333 -4.27 -13.47 2.09
N ALA A 334 -3.57 -13.47 0.95
CA ALA A 334 -2.91 -12.27 0.43
C ALA A 334 -3.86 -11.48 -0.47
N THR A 335 -3.62 -10.17 -0.60
CA THR A 335 -4.39 -9.26 -1.45
C THR A 335 -3.46 -8.54 -2.43
N ALA A 336 -3.58 -8.83 -3.72
CA ALA A 336 -2.87 -8.06 -4.75
C ALA A 336 -3.54 -6.69 -4.94
N LYS A 337 -2.80 -5.59 -4.70
CA LYS A 337 -3.32 -4.21 -4.75
C LYS A 337 -2.39 -3.20 -5.44
N HIS A 338 -2.88 -2.06 -5.92
CA HIS A 338 -4.28 -1.70 -6.16
C HIS A 338 -4.60 -1.89 -7.65
N TYR A 339 -5.69 -2.58 -7.95
CA TYR A 339 -6.07 -2.98 -9.30
C TYR A 339 -7.07 -1.98 -9.90
N VAL A 340 -6.72 -1.13 -10.87
CA VAL A 340 -5.39 -0.88 -11.45
C VAL A 340 -5.29 0.59 -11.86
N MET A 341 -4.09 1.06 -12.19
CA MET A 341 -3.80 2.43 -12.67
C MET A 341 -3.94 3.53 -11.60
N ASN A 342 -3.80 3.21 -10.32
CA ASN A 342 -3.67 4.21 -9.26
C ASN A 342 -2.23 4.71 -9.15
N GLU A 343 -1.75 5.42 -10.18
CA GLU A 343 -0.35 5.83 -10.33
C GLU A 343 0.00 7.17 -9.62
N GLN A 344 -1.01 7.90 -9.12
CA GLN A 344 -0.84 9.12 -8.33
C GLN A 344 -1.88 9.19 -7.20
N GLU A 345 -1.56 9.94 -6.14
CA GLU A 345 -2.47 10.16 -5.03
C GLU A 345 -3.42 11.34 -5.27
N HIS A 346 -2.94 12.42 -5.90
CA HIS A 346 -3.77 13.58 -6.20
C HIS A 346 -5.03 13.16 -6.97
N PHE A 347 -6.18 13.60 -6.47
CA PHE A 347 -7.50 13.33 -7.06
C PHE A 347 -7.91 11.86 -7.08
N ARG A 348 -7.26 10.96 -6.33
CA ARG A 348 -7.60 9.52 -6.32
C ARG A 348 -9.03 9.25 -5.85
N GLN A 349 -9.55 10.04 -4.90
CA GLN A 349 -10.86 9.87 -4.28
C GLN A 349 -11.73 11.13 -4.45
N PRO A 350 -13.06 10.97 -4.64
CA PRO A 350 -14.02 12.07 -4.55
C PRO A 350 -13.93 12.81 -3.20
N TYR A 351 -14.05 14.12 -3.28
CA TYR A 351 -14.11 15.11 -2.20
C TYR A 351 -12.83 15.29 -1.37
N GLU A 352 -11.85 14.40 -1.49
CA GLU A 352 -10.56 14.50 -0.78
C GLU A 352 -9.78 15.76 -1.21
N TRP A 353 -9.87 16.16 -2.49
CA TRP A 353 -9.31 17.42 -3.03
C TRP A 353 -10.38 18.46 -3.42
N GLY A 354 -11.55 18.41 -2.79
CA GLY A 354 -12.64 19.37 -3.06
C GLY A 354 -13.37 19.20 -4.39
N ILE A 355 -13.06 18.14 -5.16
CA ILE A 355 -13.75 17.78 -6.40
C ILE A 355 -14.66 16.56 -6.20
N PRO A 356 -15.86 16.50 -6.80
CA PRO A 356 -16.83 15.44 -6.53
C PRO A 356 -16.52 14.09 -7.20
N THR A 357 -15.41 13.99 -7.95
CA THR A 357 -15.07 12.81 -8.77
C THR A 357 -13.60 12.44 -8.63
N ALA A 358 -13.29 11.15 -8.77
CA ALA A 358 -11.91 10.68 -8.85
C ALA A 358 -11.30 10.92 -10.24
N VAL A 359 -9.97 11.04 -10.30
CA VAL A 359 -9.20 11.08 -11.56
C VAL A 359 -9.44 9.85 -12.42
N SER A 360 -9.46 10.06 -13.74
CA SER A 360 -9.45 8.98 -14.73
C SER A 360 -8.06 8.80 -15.31
N SER A 361 -7.49 7.62 -15.06
CA SER A 361 -6.27 7.13 -15.70
C SER A 361 -6.64 6.49 -17.04
N ASN A 362 -6.37 7.19 -18.14
CA ASN A 362 -6.74 6.73 -19.47
C ASN A 362 -5.56 6.01 -20.13
N ILE A 363 -5.77 4.78 -20.56
CA ILE A 363 -4.68 3.93 -21.07
C ILE A 363 -5.16 3.02 -22.20
N GLY A 364 -4.28 2.81 -23.18
CA GLY A 364 -4.48 1.87 -24.28
C GLY A 364 -4.29 0.41 -23.85
N ASP A 365 -5.06 -0.48 -24.48
CA ASP A 365 -5.17 -1.90 -24.12
C ASP A 365 -3.83 -2.66 -24.12
N ARG A 366 -2.92 -2.36 -25.07
CA ARG A 366 -1.59 -2.98 -25.13
C ARG A 366 -0.71 -2.65 -23.94
N ALA A 367 -0.58 -1.37 -23.60
CA ALA A 367 0.25 -0.97 -22.47
C ALA A 367 -0.34 -1.46 -21.14
N LEU A 368 -1.68 -1.48 -21.04
CA LEU A 368 -2.38 -2.06 -19.91
C LEU A 368 -1.99 -3.53 -19.68
N HIS A 369 -1.99 -4.37 -20.72
CA HIS A 369 -1.63 -5.79 -20.63
C HIS A 369 -0.12 -6.03 -20.42
N GLU A 370 0.74 -5.32 -21.15
CA GLU A 370 2.20 -5.56 -21.14
C GLU A 370 2.93 -4.96 -19.93
N VAL A 371 2.31 -3.98 -19.24
CA VAL A 371 2.92 -3.25 -18.12
C VAL A 371 2.11 -3.42 -16.85
N PHE A 372 0.90 -2.86 -16.78
CA PHE A 372 0.21 -2.68 -15.50
C PHE A 372 -0.52 -3.95 -15.01
N ILE A 373 -1.01 -4.79 -15.92
CA ILE A 373 -1.69 -6.06 -15.59
C ILE A 373 -0.69 -7.21 -15.42
N TRP A 374 0.50 -7.10 -15.99
CA TRP A 374 1.52 -8.16 -15.94
C TRP A 374 1.81 -8.65 -14.50
N PRO A 375 2.04 -7.77 -13.49
CA PRO A 375 2.25 -8.22 -12.11
C PRO A 375 1.04 -8.94 -11.50
N PHE A 376 -0.18 -8.50 -11.84
CA PHE A 376 -1.40 -9.15 -11.38
C PHE A 376 -1.61 -10.52 -12.03
N ALA A 377 -1.26 -10.67 -13.31
CA ALA A 377 -1.28 -11.96 -13.99
C ALA A 377 -0.34 -12.98 -13.30
N GLU A 378 0.87 -12.56 -12.93
CA GLU A 378 1.80 -13.41 -12.16
C GLU A 378 1.30 -13.68 -10.74
N SER A 379 0.63 -12.71 -10.10
CA SER A 379 0.00 -12.89 -8.78
C SER A 379 -1.12 -13.93 -8.81
N ILE A 380 -1.97 -13.91 -9.84
CA ILE A 380 -3.04 -14.90 -10.03
C ILE A 380 -2.44 -16.28 -10.36
N ARG A 381 -1.36 -16.33 -11.15
CA ARG A 381 -0.59 -17.55 -11.38
C ARG A 381 0.08 -18.09 -10.11
N ALA A 382 0.42 -17.20 -9.17
CA ALA A 382 0.88 -17.53 -7.83
C ALA A 382 -0.26 -17.87 -6.85
N ASP A 383 -1.49 -17.98 -7.36
CA ASP A 383 -2.69 -18.43 -6.64
C ASP A 383 -3.18 -17.46 -5.56
N VAL A 384 -3.05 -16.15 -5.80
CA VAL A 384 -3.52 -15.12 -4.87
C VAL A 384 -5.01 -15.28 -4.53
N ALA A 385 -5.35 -15.17 -3.25
CA ALA A 385 -6.69 -15.37 -2.73
C ALA A 385 -7.63 -14.17 -2.98
N SER A 386 -7.08 -12.95 -3.00
CA SER A 386 -7.88 -11.74 -3.15
C SER A 386 -7.18 -10.66 -3.99
N VAL A 387 -7.98 -9.79 -4.60
CA VAL A 387 -7.53 -8.59 -5.33
C VAL A 387 -8.28 -7.38 -4.81
N MET A 388 -7.60 -6.27 -4.60
CA MET A 388 -8.22 -5.01 -4.20
C MET A 388 -8.32 -4.08 -5.40
N CYS A 389 -9.54 -3.67 -5.75
CA CYS A 389 -9.74 -2.67 -6.80
C CYS A 389 -9.46 -1.25 -6.29
N ALA A 390 -8.91 -0.40 -7.15
CA ALA A 390 -8.42 0.93 -6.80
C ALA A 390 -9.51 2.02 -6.72
N TYR A 391 -9.14 3.20 -6.20
CA TYR A 391 -10.01 4.38 -6.10
C TYR A 391 -10.34 5.04 -7.45
N ASN A 392 -9.32 5.18 -8.29
CA ASN A 392 -9.37 5.93 -9.54
C ASN A 392 -10.35 5.32 -10.56
N GLN A 393 -10.68 6.12 -11.56
CA GLN A 393 -11.32 5.65 -12.77
C GLN A 393 -10.25 5.17 -13.76
N VAL A 394 -10.62 4.23 -14.62
CA VAL A 394 -9.84 3.81 -15.77
C VAL A 394 -10.73 3.95 -16.99
N ASN A 395 -10.31 4.79 -17.94
CA ASN A 395 -11.12 5.16 -19.11
C ASN A 395 -12.55 5.60 -18.71
N ASN A 396 -12.65 6.47 -17.69
CA ASN A 396 -13.89 7.04 -17.13
C ASN A 396 -14.89 6.02 -16.54
N SER A 397 -14.40 4.88 -16.06
CA SER A 397 -15.16 3.95 -15.25
C SER A 397 -14.36 3.57 -14.00
N HIS A 398 -14.96 3.73 -12.82
CA HIS A 398 -14.31 3.41 -11.54
C HIS A 398 -13.78 1.98 -11.51
N ALA A 399 -12.54 1.79 -11.07
CA ALA A 399 -11.87 0.48 -11.11
C ALA A 399 -12.66 -0.62 -10.36
N CYS A 400 -13.40 -0.25 -9.31
CA CYS A 400 -14.25 -1.17 -8.53
C CYS A 400 -15.60 -1.54 -9.15
N GLU A 401 -15.96 -0.98 -10.30
CA GLU A 401 -17.17 -1.33 -11.06
C GLU A 401 -16.93 -1.41 -12.57
N ASN A 402 -15.66 -1.37 -13.00
CA ASN A 402 -15.27 -1.46 -14.39
C ASN A 402 -15.39 -2.91 -14.89
N SER A 403 -16.39 -3.16 -15.74
CA SER A 403 -16.68 -4.51 -16.23
C SER A 403 -15.58 -5.10 -17.11
N LYS A 404 -14.92 -4.31 -17.96
CA LYS A 404 -13.81 -4.78 -18.80
C LYS A 404 -12.64 -5.24 -17.93
N LEU A 405 -12.25 -4.44 -16.93
CA LEU A 405 -11.16 -4.77 -16.02
C LEU A 405 -11.51 -5.97 -15.13
N LEU A 406 -12.63 -5.92 -14.41
CA LEU A 406 -12.95 -6.93 -13.40
C LEU A 406 -13.51 -8.23 -13.98
N ASN A 407 -14.36 -8.16 -15.01
CA ASN A 407 -14.96 -9.35 -15.61
C ASN A 407 -14.14 -9.86 -16.79
N GLY A 408 -13.79 -8.98 -17.73
CA GLY A 408 -13.10 -9.36 -18.97
C GLY A 408 -11.66 -9.78 -18.73
N ILE A 409 -10.87 -8.91 -18.09
CA ILE A 409 -9.45 -9.19 -17.91
C ILE A 409 -9.21 -10.03 -16.66
N LEU A 410 -9.57 -9.54 -15.48
CA LEU A 410 -9.24 -10.22 -14.22
C LEU A 410 -9.85 -11.62 -14.09
N LYS A 411 -11.17 -11.76 -14.31
CA LYS A 411 -11.87 -13.02 -14.07
C LYS A 411 -11.89 -13.96 -15.27
N ASP A 412 -12.08 -13.46 -16.49
CA ASP A 412 -12.14 -14.31 -17.68
C ASP A 412 -10.75 -14.59 -18.27
N GLU A 413 -10.02 -13.55 -18.67
CA GLU A 413 -8.71 -13.72 -19.29
C GLU A 413 -7.70 -14.31 -18.31
N LEU A 414 -7.49 -13.68 -17.15
CA LEU A 414 -6.52 -14.15 -16.15
C LEU A 414 -7.03 -15.32 -15.31
N GLY A 415 -8.30 -15.70 -15.45
CA GLY A 415 -8.87 -16.88 -14.78
C GLY A 415 -8.91 -16.78 -13.25
N PHE A 416 -9.05 -15.58 -12.68
CA PHE A 416 -9.02 -15.37 -11.23
C PHE A 416 -10.16 -16.10 -10.49
N GLN A 417 -9.79 -16.95 -9.53
CA GLN A 417 -10.71 -17.77 -8.74
C GLN A 417 -11.07 -17.17 -7.37
N GLY A 418 -10.29 -16.23 -6.86
CA GLY A 418 -10.53 -15.60 -5.56
C GLY A 418 -11.68 -14.58 -5.58
N PHE A 419 -11.69 -13.70 -4.58
CA PHE A 419 -12.65 -12.59 -4.47
C PHE A 419 -12.00 -11.22 -4.71
N VAL A 420 -12.80 -10.27 -5.15
CA VAL A 420 -12.38 -8.87 -5.31
C VAL A 420 -13.01 -8.07 -4.18
N GLN A 421 -12.20 -7.28 -3.50
CA GLN A 421 -12.64 -6.32 -2.49
C GLN A 421 -12.38 -4.89 -2.99
N SER A 422 -13.15 -3.93 -2.49
CA SER A 422 -12.85 -2.52 -2.73
C SER A 422 -11.72 -2.05 -1.83
N ASP A 423 -10.97 -1.05 -2.30
CA ASP A 423 -10.32 -0.11 -1.39
C ASP A 423 -11.37 0.59 -0.49
N TRP A 424 -10.95 1.19 0.62
CA TRP A 424 -11.85 1.76 1.63
C TRP A 424 -12.65 2.92 1.05
N LEU A 425 -13.96 2.77 0.84
CA LEU A 425 -14.84 3.77 0.22
C LEU A 425 -14.65 3.95 -1.31
N ALA A 426 -13.98 3.00 -1.98
CA ALA A 426 -13.85 3.02 -3.44
C ALA A 426 -15.12 2.54 -4.18
N GLN A 427 -16.04 1.84 -3.49
CA GLN A 427 -17.32 1.43 -4.07
C GLN A 427 -18.24 2.64 -4.33
N ARG A 428 -18.78 2.76 -5.56
CA ARG A 428 -19.63 3.89 -5.99
C ARG A 428 -21.09 3.54 -6.23
N SER A 429 -21.40 2.27 -6.45
CA SER A 429 -22.76 1.79 -6.68
C SER A 429 -23.03 0.46 -5.97
N GLY A 430 -24.30 0.12 -5.75
CA GLY A 430 -24.71 -1.19 -5.24
C GLY A 430 -24.86 -2.23 -6.34
N VAL A 431 -25.71 -1.96 -7.33
CA VAL A 431 -26.06 -2.92 -8.39
C VAL A 431 -24.95 -3.05 -9.44
N ASN A 432 -24.34 -1.94 -9.91
CA ASN A 432 -23.35 -2.00 -10.98
C ASN A 432 -22.03 -2.61 -10.50
N SER A 433 -21.56 -2.27 -9.31
CA SER A 433 -20.39 -2.93 -8.70
C SER A 433 -20.60 -4.43 -8.51
N ALA A 434 -21.83 -4.85 -8.16
CA ALA A 434 -22.14 -6.26 -7.96
C ALA A 434 -22.19 -7.06 -9.27
N LEU A 435 -22.92 -6.54 -10.26
CA LEU A 435 -23.23 -7.22 -11.52
C LEU A 435 -22.16 -7.01 -12.60
N GLY A 436 -21.42 -5.92 -12.50
CA GLY A 436 -20.86 -5.24 -13.64
C GLY A 436 -21.91 -4.69 -14.63
N VAL A 437 -23.08 -5.34 -14.85
CA VAL A 437 -24.44 -4.85 -15.22
C VAL A 437 -25.40 -6.05 -15.56
N TRP A 438 -26.68 -5.91 -15.17
CA TRP A 438 -27.93 -6.70 -15.34
C TRP A 438 -27.90 -8.23 -15.56
N ILE A 439 -27.91 -8.97 -14.45
CA ILE A 439 -28.47 -10.34 -14.33
C ILE A 439 -29.07 -10.51 -12.92
N CYS A 440 -29.94 -11.50 -12.74
CA CYS A 440 -30.53 -11.89 -11.44
C CYS A 440 -29.53 -11.83 -10.26
N LEU A 441 -29.71 -10.85 -9.36
CA LEU A 441 -28.78 -10.52 -8.26
C LEU A 441 -28.47 -11.73 -7.35
N CYS A 442 -29.45 -12.62 -7.14
CA CYS A 442 -29.28 -13.84 -6.33
C CYS A 442 -28.22 -14.80 -6.90
N ARG A 443 -28.07 -14.88 -8.24
CA ARG A 443 -27.01 -15.70 -8.88
C ARG A 443 -25.63 -15.16 -8.59
N ARG A 444 -25.50 -13.84 -8.65
CA ARG A 444 -24.24 -13.12 -8.46
C ARG A 444 -23.79 -13.15 -7.00
N LEU A 445 -24.72 -12.92 -6.07
CA LEU A 445 -24.44 -12.96 -4.63
C LEU A 445 -23.91 -14.33 -4.20
N ASN A 446 -24.52 -15.44 -4.67
CA ASN A 446 -24.00 -16.76 -4.37
C ASN A 446 -22.55 -16.93 -4.87
N ASP A 447 -22.19 -16.47 -6.07
CA ASP A 447 -20.80 -16.55 -6.56
C ASP A 447 -19.83 -15.69 -5.73
N MET A 448 -20.23 -14.49 -5.30
CA MET A 448 -19.42 -13.64 -4.41
C MET A 448 -19.08 -14.36 -3.11
N VAL A 449 -20.10 -14.89 -2.42
CA VAL A 449 -19.92 -15.61 -1.16
C VAL A 449 -19.12 -16.89 -1.40
N THR A 450 -19.37 -17.61 -2.50
CA THR A 450 -18.61 -18.82 -2.85
C THR A 450 -17.13 -18.52 -3.01
N ARG A 451 -16.76 -17.41 -3.68
CA ARG A 451 -15.36 -17.00 -3.85
C ARG A 451 -14.67 -16.73 -2.52
N ILE A 452 -15.34 -16.03 -1.60
CA ILE A 452 -14.82 -15.71 -0.26
C ILE A 452 -14.64 -16.99 0.56
N VAL A 453 -15.70 -17.81 0.66
CA VAL A 453 -15.68 -19.06 1.43
C VAL A 453 -14.72 -20.08 0.81
N ALA A 454 -14.60 -20.13 -0.53
CA ALA A 454 -13.64 -20.99 -1.21
C ALA A 454 -12.21 -20.58 -0.88
N ALA A 455 -11.88 -19.28 -0.84
CA ALA A 455 -10.56 -18.81 -0.46
C ALA A 455 -10.23 -19.17 1.01
N TRP A 456 -11.19 -19.05 1.91
CA TRP A 456 -11.08 -19.48 3.31
C TRP A 456 -10.75 -20.98 3.44
N TYR A 457 -11.46 -21.86 2.73
CA TYR A 457 -11.15 -23.29 2.67
C TYR A 457 -9.85 -23.60 1.93
N HIS A 458 -9.51 -22.83 0.89
CA HIS A 458 -8.34 -23.05 0.06
C HIS A 458 -7.04 -22.90 0.85
N LEU A 459 -7.03 -21.98 1.82
CA LEU A 459 -5.91 -21.74 2.71
C LEU A 459 -6.04 -22.45 4.07
N GLY A 460 -7.03 -23.33 4.24
CA GLY A 460 -7.21 -24.15 5.44
C GLY A 460 -7.57 -23.35 6.70
N GLN A 461 -8.19 -22.17 6.55
CA GLN A 461 -8.57 -21.33 7.69
C GLN A 461 -9.70 -21.94 8.53
N ASP A 462 -10.43 -22.91 7.98
CA ASP A 462 -11.41 -23.74 8.69
C ASP A 462 -10.81 -24.63 9.79
N SER A 463 -9.51 -24.90 9.71
CA SER A 463 -8.78 -25.69 10.69
C SER A 463 -8.12 -24.88 11.80
N TRP A 464 -8.26 -23.55 11.78
CA TRP A 464 -7.67 -22.69 12.81
C TRP A 464 -8.34 -22.96 14.16
N ASN A 465 -7.55 -23.06 15.24
CA ASN A 465 -8.03 -23.27 16.61
C ASN A 465 -8.60 -21.96 17.21
N GLN A 466 -9.40 -21.26 16.41
CA GLN A 466 -10.07 -20.01 16.72
C GLN A 466 -11.56 -20.32 16.75
N SER A 467 -12.19 -20.21 17.92
CA SER A 467 -13.63 -20.43 18.05
C SER A 467 -14.40 -19.43 17.16
N ALA A 468 -15.48 -19.90 16.53
CA ALA A 468 -16.29 -19.12 15.60
C ALA A 468 -17.22 -18.10 16.31
N LEU A 469 -17.14 -17.98 17.63
CA LEU A 469 -18.01 -17.12 18.44
C LEU A 469 -17.40 -15.73 18.69
N PRO A 470 -18.19 -14.64 18.65
CA PRO A 470 -17.71 -13.30 19.01
C PRO A 470 -17.09 -13.29 20.42
N GLY A 471 -15.86 -12.77 20.55
CA GLY A 471 -15.14 -12.67 21.82
C GLY A 471 -14.27 -13.89 22.19
N GLU A 472 -14.53 -15.07 21.61
CA GLU A 472 -13.71 -16.27 21.79
C GLU A 472 -13.29 -16.79 20.41
N GLY A 473 -12.08 -16.41 19.95
CA GLY A 473 -11.49 -16.89 18.69
C GLY A 473 -11.24 -15.82 17.62
N GLY A 474 -11.67 -14.58 17.83
CA GLY A 474 -11.35 -13.46 16.92
C GLY A 474 -9.91 -12.93 17.03
N PRO A 475 -9.59 -11.84 16.31
CA PRO A 475 -8.33 -11.11 16.43
C PRO A 475 -7.98 -10.81 17.89
N ASN A 476 -6.70 -10.90 18.23
CA ASN A 476 -6.22 -10.71 19.60
C ASN A 476 -5.65 -9.31 19.89
N PHE A 477 -5.95 -8.36 19.00
CA PHE A 477 -5.57 -6.96 19.08
C PHE A 477 -6.68 -6.08 18.48
N SER A 478 -6.67 -4.79 18.80
CA SER A 478 -7.57 -3.77 18.22
C SER A 478 -6.78 -2.73 17.44
N SER A 479 -7.25 -2.40 16.25
CA SER A 479 -6.70 -1.31 15.42
C SER A 479 -6.94 0.09 15.99
N TRP A 480 -7.78 0.24 17.02
CA TRP A 480 -8.33 1.54 17.42
C TRP A 480 -7.87 2.02 18.79
N THR A 481 -7.30 1.14 19.60
CA THR A 481 -6.77 1.49 20.92
C THR A 481 -5.61 0.56 21.28
N ASN A 482 -4.65 1.09 22.04
CA ASN A 482 -3.56 0.32 22.64
C ASN A 482 -3.93 -0.22 24.05
N ASP A 483 -5.10 0.14 24.57
CA ASP A 483 -5.54 -0.29 25.89
C ASP A 483 -5.92 -1.77 25.90
N LYS A 484 -5.67 -2.44 27.01
CA LYS A 484 -6.08 -3.84 27.21
C LYS A 484 -7.60 -4.02 27.03
N TYR A 485 -8.37 -3.10 27.62
CA TYR A 485 -9.83 -3.07 27.53
C TYR A 485 -10.27 -1.86 26.70
N GLY A 486 -11.23 -2.07 25.80
CA GLY A 486 -11.73 -1.03 24.93
C GLY A 486 -13.11 -1.37 24.38
N LEU A 487 -13.70 -0.39 23.69
CA LEU A 487 -15.00 -0.56 23.05
C LEU A 487 -14.90 -1.58 21.91
N LEU A 488 -15.91 -2.44 21.78
CA LEU A 488 -16.05 -3.37 20.65
C LEU A 488 -16.38 -2.64 19.35
N HIS A 489 -17.11 -1.51 19.45
CA HIS A 489 -17.52 -0.69 18.31
C HIS A 489 -17.19 0.79 18.52
N PRO A 490 -15.90 1.19 18.49
CA PRO A 490 -15.49 2.59 18.70
C PRO A 490 -16.15 3.58 17.75
N GLY A 491 -16.51 3.17 16.53
CA GLY A 491 -17.18 4.02 15.55
C GLY A 491 -18.62 4.39 15.91
N SER A 492 -19.25 3.67 16.85
CA SER A 492 -20.66 3.84 17.22
C SER A 492 -20.86 4.89 18.31
N PRO A 493 -21.60 5.99 18.02
CA PRO A 493 -21.92 6.97 19.06
C PRO A 493 -22.88 6.37 20.10
N GLY A 494 -22.46 6.36 21.36
CA GLY A 494 -23.31 5.95 22.49
C GLY A 494 -23.31 4.45 22.80
N ASP A 495 -22.61 3.62 22.03
CA ASP A 495 -22.33 2.25 22.43
C ASP A 495 -21.18 2.21 23.46
N GLN A 496 -21.37 1.50 24.57
CA GLN A 496 -20.41 1.40 25.68
C GLN A 496 -20.01 -0.06 25.93
N ASP A 497 -20.34 -0.96 25.01
CA ASP A 497 -19.97 -2.36 25.10
C ASP A 497 -18.44 -2.48 24.98
N ALA A 498 -17.80 -2.79 26.10
CA ALA A 498 -16.36 -2.92 26.21
C ALA A 498 -15.96 -4.37 26.51
N ALA A 499 -14.82 -4.79 25.96
CA ALA A 499 -14.26 -6.11 26.18
C ALA A 499 -12.73 -6.07 26.25
N LEU A 500 -12.13 -7.23 26.52
CA LEU A 500 -10.69 -7.43 26.34
C LEU A 500 -10.38 -7.40 24.83
N VAL A 501 -9.81 -6.29 24.37
CA VAL A 501 -9.54 -6.05 22.94
C VAL A 501 -8.08 -6.29 22.58
N ASN A 502 -7.15 -6.06 23.50
CA ASN A 502 -5.72 -6.35 23.29
C ASN A 502 -5.22 -7.43 24.25
N LYS A 503 -4.65 -8.49 23.68
CA LYS A 503 -3.98 -9.58 24.43
C LYS A 503 -2.46 -9.47 24.41
N PHE A 504 -1.89 -8.48 23.69
CA PHE A 504 -0.45 -8.21 23.59
C PHE A 504 0.38 -9.43 23.14
N VAL A 505 -0.17 -10.29 22.27
CA VAL A 505 0.51 -11.49 21.78
C VAL A 505 1.78 -11.08 21.01
N ASN A 506 2.94 -11.61 21.40
CA ASN A 506 4.18 -11.35 20.67
C ASN A 506 4.27 -12.22 19.41
N ALA A 507 4.24 -11.57 18.25
CA ALA A 507 4.31 -12.22 16.95
C ALA A 507 5.71 -12.17 16.31
N GLN A 508 6.64 -11.39 16.87
CA GLN A 508 7.91 -11.03 16.22
C GLN A 508 8.87 -12.20 15.97
N GLY A 509 8.91 -13.20 16.85
CA GLY A 509 9.87 -14.30 16.75
C GLY A 509 11.30 -13.82 16.47
N ASN A 510 11.94 -14.39 15.44
CA ASN A 510 13.27 -13.98 14.95
C ASN A 510 13.19 -13.14 13.67
N HIS A 511 12.06 -12.47 13.40
CA HIS A 511 11.83 -11.77 12.14
C HIS A 511 12.72 -10.53 11.95
N SER A 512 13.30 -9.98 13.02
CA SER A 512 14.32 -8.92 12.94
C SER A 512 15.55 -9.34 12.12
N ILE A 513 15.94 -10.61 12.16
CA ILE A 513 17.05 -11.15 11.34
C ILE A 513 16.71 -11.05 9.85
N ILE A 514 15.47 -11.40 9.48
CA ILE A 514 14.99 -11.30 8.09
C ILE A 514 14.88 -9.84 7.68
N ALA A 515 14.35 -8.97 8.54
CA ALA A 515 14.26 -7.54 8.28
C ALA A 515 15.64 -6.91 8.02
N ARG A 516 16.64 -7.21 8.87
CA ARG A 516 18.03 -6.77 8.70
C ARG A 516 18.65 -7.29 7.41
N LYS A 517 18.45 -8.58 7.09
CA LYS A 517 19.00 -9.20 5.86
C LYS A 517 18.42 -8.58 4.60
N VAL A 518 17.10 -8.37 4.56
CA VAL A 518 16.42 -7.71 3.42
C VAL A 518 16.87 -6.25 3.30
N ALA A 519 16.99 -5.52 4.42
CA ALA A 519 17.49 -4.15 4.42
C ALA A 519 18.94 -4.09 3.90
N ALA A 520 19.84 -4.94 4.39
CA ALA A 520 21.25 -4.93 4.00
C ALA A 520 21.43 -5.31 2.53
N GLU A 521 20.76 -6.36 2.04
CA GLU A 521 20.81 -6.74 0.63
C GLU A 521 20.10 -5.74 -0.30
N GLY A 522 19.20 -4.90 0.23
CA GLY A 522 18.47 -3.87 -0.49
C GLY A 522 19.21 -2.53 -0.60
N ILE A 523 20.34 -2.36 0.09
CA ILE A 523 21.20 -1.18 -0.04
C ILE A 523 21.94 -1.22 -1.38
N VAL A 524 21.82 -0.15 -2.15
CA VAL A 524 22.43 -0.04 -3.48
C VAL A 524 23.59 0.95 -3.44
N LEU A 525 24.80 0.45 -3.66
CA LEU A 525 26.00 1.27 -3.80
C LEU A 525 26.09 1.80 -5.24
N VAL A 526 25.96 3.11 -5.43
CA VAL A 526 25.94 3.71 -6.78
C VAL A 526 27.24 4.45 -7.12
N LYS A 527 28.03 4.81 -6.12
CA LYS A 527 29.34 5.45 -6.30
C LYS A 527 30.31 4.90 -5.25
N ASN A 528 31.54 4.55 -5.66
CA ASN A 528 32.61 4.13 -4.76
C ASN A 528 33.99 4.40 -5.40
N GLU A 529 34.48 5.63 -5.26
CA GLU A 529 35.79 6.05 -5.77
C GLU A 529 36.92 5.40 -4.99
N ASP A 530 37.99 5.03 -5.71
CA ASP A 530 39.20 4.37 -5.18
C ASP A 530 38.96 3.12 -4.32
N ARG A 531 37.76 2.51 -4.42
CA ARG A 531 37.30 1.42 -3.55
C ARG A 531 37.36 1.83 -2.06
N PHE A 532 36.95 3.06 -1.77
CA PHE A 532 36.94 3.61 -0.42
C PHE A 532 36.08 2.79 0.55
N LEU A 533 34.89 2.38 0.12
CA LEU A 533 34.08 1.40 0.84
C LEU A 533 34.49 -0.03 0.45
N PRO A 534 34.50 -0.97 1.42
CA PRO A 534 34.02 -0.82 2.80
C PRO A 534 35.02 -0.16 3.76
N LEU A 535 34.50 0.47 4.82
CA LEU A 535 35.27 1.13 5.87
C LEU A 535 36.07 0.13 6.72
N SER A 536 37.22 0.58 7.24
CA SER A 536 37.96 -0.18 8.26
C SER A 536 37.27 -0.04 9.62
N ARG A 537 37.13 -1.15 10.35
CA ARG A 537 36.67 -1.14 11.76
C ARG A 537 37.72 -0.58 12.72
N ALA A 538 38.99 -0.56 12.35
CA ALA A 538 40.07 -0.03 13.17
C ALA A 538 40.87 1.05 12.41
N PRO A 539 40.26 2.22 12.10
CA PRO A 539 40.97 3.30 11.45
C PRO A 539 41.99 3.93 12.41
N SER A 540 43.04 4.54 11.84
CA SER A 540 44.11 5.19 12.60
C SER A 540 44.49 6.52 11.96
N ALA A 541 44.70 7.55 12.79
CA ALA A 541 45.28 8.83 12.38
C ALA A 541 46.63 9.07 13.09
N PRO A 542 47.64 9.67 12.44
CA PRO A 542 48.94 9.93 13.07
C PRO A 542 48.81 10.92 14.25
N GLY A 543 49.16 10.48 15.46
CA GLY A 543 49.29 11.34 16.63
C GLY A 543 47.97 11.89 17.21
N ARG A 544 46.81 11.40 16.76
CA ARG A 544 45.48 11.79 17.28
C ARG A 544 44.43 10.69 17.02
N PRO A 545 43.29 10.68 17.73
CA PRO A 545 42.18 9.79 17.37
C PRO A 545 41.65 10.10 15.96
N TYR A 546 41.15 9.06 15.29
CA TYR A 546 40.47 9.20 14.00
C TYR A 546 39.13 9.92 14.20
N ARG A 547 38.89 11.00 13.47
CA ARG A 547 37.73 11.88 13.66
C ARG A 547 36.67 11.61 12.61
N VAL A 548 35.48 11.19 13.06
CA VAL A 548 34.34 10.93 12.18
C VAL A 548 33.25 11.98 12.45
N GLY A 549 32.85 12.72 11.42
CA GLY A 549 31.67 13.57 11.47
C GLY A 549 30.45 12.82 10.93
N VAL A 550 29.35 12.83 11.67
CA VAL A 550 28.06 12.30 11.19
C VAL A 550 27.09 13.47 11.04
N TYR A 551 26.57 13.69 9.84
CA TYR A 551 25.80 14.88 9.48
C TYR A 551 24.43 14.52 8.96
N GLY A 552 23.44 15.34 9.31
CA GLY A 552 22.06 15.22 8.85
C GLY A 552 21.12 14.67 9.91
N ASP A 553 19.90 15.21 9.91
CA ASP A 553 18.79 14.77 10.76
C ASP A 553 18.46 13.28 10.53
N ASP A 554 18.61 12.80 9.29
CA ASP A 554 18.32 11.42 8.89
C ASP A 554 19.26 10.37 9.52
N ALA A 555 20.38 10.78 10.12
CA ALA A 555 21.24 9.87 10.88
C ALA A 555 20.68 9.58 12.28
N GLY A 556 19.81 10.44 12.80
CA GLY A 556 19.39 10.47 14.19
C GLY A 556 18.06 9.77 14.46
N PRO A 557 17.74 9.52 15.74
CA PRO A 557 16.42 9.07 16.14
C PRO A 557 15.40 10.21 16.00
N ALA A 558 14.15 9.85 15.69
CA ALA A 558 13.01 10.76 15.80
C ALA A 558 12.66 11.03 17.28
N ALA A 559 11.66 11.88 17.55
CA ALA A 559 11.09 12.07 18.89
C ALA A 559 10.49 10.77 19.52
N GLY A 560 10.34 9.76 18.68
CA GLY A 560 9.97 8.38 18.98
C GLY A 560 9.52 7.72 17.67
N PRO A 561 9.76 6.42 17.47
CA PRO A 561 9.58 5.79 16.15
C PRO A 561 8.12 5.77 15.68
N ASN A 562 7.17 5.88 16.61
CA ASN A 562 5.72 5.86 16.35
C ASN A 562 5.00 7.17 16.74
N VAL A 563 5.73 8.24 17.07
CA VAL A 563 5.13 9.51 17.56
C VAL A 563 4.15 10.13 16.56
N CYS A 564 4.46 10.03 15.27
CA CYS A 564 3.60 10.51 14.21
C CYS A 564 2.62 9.40 13.81
N ALA A 565 1.33 9.69 13.86
CA ALA A 565 0.27 8.79 13.41
C ALA A 565 0.49 8.43 11.93
N ASP A 566 0.34 7.15 11.59
CA ASP A 566 0.58 6.61 10.24
C ASP A 566 1.92 7.04 9.62
N ARG A 567 2.91 7.34 10.48
CA ARG A 567 4.24 7.85 10.11
C ARG A 567 4.19 9.16 9.29
N GLY A 568 3.13 9.95 9.45
CA GLY A 568 2.87 11.20 8.73
C GLY A 568 3.79 12.38 9.08
N CYS A 569 5.08 12.15 9.29
CA CYS A 569 6.09 13.17 9.49
C CYS A 569 7.47 12.66 9.06
N ASN A 570 8.34 13.57 8.60
CA ASN A 570 9.72 13.24 8.22
C ASN A 570 10.71 13.80 9.26
N GLN A 571 10.79 13.14 10.42
CA GLN A 571 11.69 13.50 11.53
C GLN A 571 12.71 12.38 11.78
N GLY A 572 13.99 12.73 11.94
CA GLY A 572 15.04 11.73 12.14
C GLY A 572 15.23 10.84 10.90
N THR A 573 15.69 9.60 11.14
CA THR A 573 15.91 8.59 10.10
C THR A 573 14.61 8.13 9.44
N LEU A 574 14.58 8.11 8.10
CA LEU A 574 13.44 7.66 7.33
C LEU A 574 13.51 6.14 7.08
N ALA A 575 12.69 5.37 7.81
CA ALA A 575 12.67 3.92 7.71
C ALA A 575 11.46 3.36 6.93
N VAL A 576 10.41 4.16 6.74
CA VAL A 576 9.14 3.83 6.07
C VAL A 576 8.46 5.12 5.61
N GLY A 577 7.69 5.09 4.51
CA GLY A 577 6.82 6.21 4.12
C GLY A 577 5.53 6.25 4.96
N TRP A 578 4.64 7.20 4.68
CA TRP A 578 3.41 7.38 5.47
C TRP A 578 2.13 6.80 4.83
N GLY A 579 1.10 6.62 5.66
CA GLY A 579 -0.25 6.21 5.24
C GLY A 579 -0.62 4.80 5.66
N SER A 580 -1.59 4.18 4.99
CA SER A 580 -2.06 2.81 5.29
C SER A 580 -1.01 1.73 5.05
N GLY A 581 -0.02 2.00 4.20
CA GLY A 581 1.14 1.12 3.99
C GLY A 581 2.13 1.11 5.15
N ALA A 582 2.02 2.05 6.10
CA ALA A 582 2.91 2.16 7.24
C ALA A 582 2.54 1.20 8.38
N VAL A 583 3.51 0.90 9.24
CA VAL A 583 3.35 0.00 10.39
C VAL A 583 3.96 0.60 11.65
N GLU A 584 3.57 0.06 12.80
CA GLU A 584 4.15 0.43 14.08
C GLU A 584 5.51 -0.27 14.25
N PHE A 585 6.50 0.48 14.73
CA PHE A 585 7.83 -0.04 15.05
C PHE A 585 7.86 -0.63 16.46
N PRO A 586 8.35 -1.87 16.67
CA PRO A 586 8.66 -2.35 18.03
C PRO A 586 9.86 -1.58 18.62
N TYR A 587 10.79 -1.21 17.75
CA TYR A 587 11.92 -0.31 17.96
C TYR A 587 12.40 0.15 16.58
N LEU A 588 13.27 1.15 16.54
CA LEU A 588 13.94 1.58 15.31
C LEU A 588 15.38 1.90 15.65
N VAL A 589 16.32 1.14 15.10
CA VAL A 589 17.75 1.41 15.28
C VAL A 589 18.17 2.48 14.27
N SER A 590 18.50 3.67 14.76
CA SER A 590 18.98 4.75 13.91
C SER A 590 20.43 4.52 13.44
N PRO A 591 20.85 5.11 12.31
CA PRO A 591 22.23 5.01 11.84
C PRO A 591 23.27 5.41 12.89
N ILE A 592 23.03 6.49 13.64
CA ILE A 592 23.97 6.96 14.67
C ILE A 592 24.14 5.96 15.81
N GLU A 593 23.05 5.32 16.25
CA GLU A 593 23.08 4.32 17.34
C GLU A 593 23.87 3.07 16.92
N ALA A 594 23.63 2.57 15.71
CA ALA A 594 24.37 1.41 15.20
C ALA A 594 25.85 1.73 14.99
N LEU A 595 26.13 2.92 14.45
CA LEU A 595 27.49 3.39 14.21
C LEU A 595 28.30 3.40 15.52
N GLN A 596 27.80 3.97 16.62
CA GLN A 596 28.55 4.08 17.90
C GLN A 596 29.27 2.80 18.36
N SER A 597 28.71 1.63 18.05
CA SER A 597 29.25 0.32 18.43
C SER A 597 30.06 -0.40 17.34
N ALA A 598 30.20 0.21 16.15
CA ALA A 598 30.76 -0.45 14.97
C ALA A 598 32.30 -0.45 14.92
N TRP A 599 32.98 0.46 15.62
CA TRP A 599 34.44 0.57 15.57
C TRP A 599 35.13 -0.30 16.62
N HIS A 600 36.29 -0.86 16.27
CA HIS A 600 37.18 -1.64 17.15
C HIS A 600 38.33 -0.79 17.72
N SER A 601 38.56 0.42 17.19
CA SER A 601 39.56 1.37 17.70
C SER A 601 38.89 2.62 18.30
N GLU A 602 39.67 3.41 19.03
CA GLU A 602 39.19 4.69 19.58
C GLU A 602 38.98 5.71 18.46
N VAL A 603 37.70 5.98 18.18
CA VAL A 603 37.25 6.95 17.17
C VAL A 603 36.54 8.10 17.86
N GLN A 604 36.92 9.33 17.53
CA GLN A 604 36.24 10.54 17.98
C GLN A 604 35.09 10.85 17.01
N MET A 605 33.89 10.36 17.33
CA MET A 605 32.69 10.62 16.53
C MET A 605 31.97 11.89 17.00
N THR A 606 31.64 12.79 16.07
CA THR A 606 30.90 14.04 16.35
C THR A 606 29.59 14.05 15.56
N PRO A 607 28.43 13.86 16.22
CA PRO A 607 27.13 13.90 15.55
C PRO A 607 26.60 15.33 15.41
N TYR A 608 26.21 15.69 14.19
CA TYR A 608 25.48 16.89 13.81
C TYR A 608 24.12 16.47 13.22
N LEU A 609 23.17 16.13 14.10
CA LEU A 609 21.84 15.63 13.74
C LEU A 609 20.90 16.77 13.30
N ARG A 610 21.37 17.58 12.35
CA ARG A 610 20.67 18.71 11.75
C ARG A 610 21.20 18.95 10.34
N ASN A 611 20.35 19.48 9.46
CA ASN A 611 20.75 19.72 8.07
C ASN A 611 21.44 21.08 7.86
N ALA A 612 21.37 21.99 8.84
CA ALA A 612 22.12 23.24 8.82
C ALA A 612 23.50 23.04 9.48
N VAL A 613 24.55 22.96 8.67
CA VAL A 613 25.94 22.71 9.11
C VAL A 613 26.84 23.84 8.63
N MET A 614 27.79 24.29 9.47
CA MET A 614 28.77 25.30 9.07
C MET A 614 30.01 24.63 8.47
N PRO A 615 30.69 25.23 7.48
CA PRO A 615 31.94 24.69 6.92
C PRO A 615 33.00 24.29 7.97
N ALA A 616 33.12 25.07 9.05
CA ALA A 616 34.06 24.80 10.13
C ALA A 616 33.77 23.49 10.90
N ASP A 617 32.53 22.99 10.86
CA ASP A 617 32.11 21.77 11.54
C ASP A 617 32.61 20.50 10.82
N ALA A 618 32.97 20.59 9.53
CA ALA A 618 33.41 19.47 8.69
C ALA A 618 34.92 19.48 8.37
N ALA A 619 35.56 20.65 8.44
CA ALA A 619 36.94 20.85 7.97
C ALA A 619 38.01 20.00 8.70
N ASP A 620 37.79 19.60 9.95
CA ASP A 620 38.77 18.87 10.76
C ASP A 620 38.50 17.36 10.88
N LYS A 621 37.58 16.81 10.07
CA LYS A 621 37.21 15.40 10.08
C LYS A 621 38.03 14.56 9.10
N ASP A 622 38.34 13.33 9.48
CA ASP A 622 39.00 12.34 8.60
C ASP A 622 38.01 11.57 7.72
N LEU A 623 36.74 11.53 8.14
CA LEU A 623 35.63 10.90 7.43
C LEU A 623 34.35 11.68 7.75
N CYS A 624 33.59 12.01 6.72
CA CYS A 624 32.26 12.60 6.87
C CYS A 624 31.20 11.61 6.36
N LEU A 625 30.24 11.26 7.22
CA LEU A 625 29.07 10.47 6.87
C LEU A 625 27.86 11.41 6.82
N VAL A 626 27.25 11.56 5.65
CA VAL A 626 26.12 12.46 5.43
C VAL A 626 24.87 11.63 5.17
N PHE A 627 23.81 11.90 5.93
CA PHE A 627 22.53 11.22 5.86
C PHE A 627 21.44 12.19 5.41
N VAL A 628 20.72 11.80 4.37
CA VAL A 628 19.68 12.62 3.74
C VAL A 628 18.50 11.75 3.36
N ASN A 629 17.33 12.36 3.24
CA ASN A 629 16.13 11.64 2.88
C ASN A 629 15.16 12.41 1.98
N ALA A 630 14.22 11.67 1.39
CA ALA A 630 13.08 12.20 0.65
C ALA A 630 11.86 11.28 0.86
N ASP A 631 10.82 11.83 1.49
CA ASP A 631 9.65 11.10 1.95
C ASP A 631 8.39 11.38 1.10
N SER A 632 7.42 10.47 1.16
CA SER A 632 6.10 10.55 0.54
C SER A 632 5.17 9.51 1.16
N GLY A 633 3.89 9.55 0.78
CA GLY A 633 2.96 8.54 1.23
C GLY A 633 1.58 8.69 0.66
N GLU A 634 0.61 8.21 1.40
CA GLU A 634 -0.79 8.21 0.99
C GLU A 634 -1.42 9.63 1.01
N GLY A 635 -2.33 9.89 0.06
CA GLY A 635 -2.93 11.20 -0.21
C GLY A 635 -3.70 11.85 0.95
N PHE A 636 -4.21 11.08 1.90
CA PHE A 636 -5.02 11.64 2.99
C PHE A 636 -4.21 12.39 4.06
N ILE A 637 -2.87 12.27 4.01
CA ILE A 637 -1.95 12.96 4.91
C ILE A 637 -1.14 13.98 4.11
N SER A 638 -0.95 15.16 4.71
CA SER A 638 0.03 16.13 4.23
C SER A 638 1.06 16.45 5.32
N SER A 639 2.32 16.50 4.90
CA SER A 639 3.47 16.71 5.78
C SER A 639 4.56 17.49 5.04
N GLY A 640 5.14 18.50 5.69
CA GLY A 640 6.23 19.29 5.10
C GLY A 640 5.90 19.99 3.78
N GLY A 641 4.62 20.30 3.52
CA GLY A 641 4.15 20.87 2.25
C GLY A 641 3.94 19.86 1.13
N ILE A 642 4.03 18.56 1.42
CA ILE A 642 3.78 17.44 0.49
C ILE A 642 2.43 16.82 0.85
N HIS A 643 1.59 16.56 -0.14
CA HIS A 643 0.24 16.01 0.05
C HIS A 643 0.12 14.69 -0.72
N GLY A 644 0.54 13.59 -0.08
CA GLY A 644 0.74 12.30 -0.73
C GLY A 644 1.92 12.27 -1.72
N ASP A 645 1.72 12.81 -2.92
CA ASP A 645 2.71 12.85 -4.01
C ASP A 645 3.81 13.90 -3.76
N ARG A 646 5.06 13.60 -4.14
CA ARG A 646 6.21 14.49 -3.97
C ARG A 646 6.21 15.63 -4.98
N ASN A 647 6.21 16.87 -4.48
CA ASN A 647 6.26 18.08 -5.32
C ASN A 647 7.44 18.13 -6.32
N ASN A 648 8.55 17.45 -6.03
CA ASN A 648 9.73 17.34 -6.88
C ASN A 648 10.54 16.09 -6.51
N LEU A 649 11.67 15.86 -7.19
CA LEU A 649 12.57 14.74 -6.95
C LEU A 649 13.85 15.15 -6.19
N PHE A 650 13.90 16.31 -5.54
CA PHE A 650 15.07 16.74 -4.75
C PHE A 650 15.04 16.16 -3.33
N LEU A 651 16.17 16.24 -2.64
CA LEU A 651 16.24 15.84 -1.24
C LEU A 651 15.45 16.82 -0.37
N GLN A 652 14.78 16.29 0.64
CA GLN A 652 14.00 17.10 1.57
C GLN A 652 14.88 17.70 2.66
N LYS A 653 14.30 18.62 3.43
CA LYS A 653 14.96 19.26 4.59
C LYS A 653 16.30 19.94 4.24
N GLY A 654 16.50 20.36 2.99
CA GLY A 654 17.76 20.97 2.52
C GLY A 654 18.93 19.98 2.37
N GLY A 655 18.65 18.71 2.12
CA GLY A 655 19.66 17.65 2.00
C GLY A 655 20.71 17.92 0.92
N ASP A 656 20.33 18.49 -0.22
CA ASP A 656 21.29 18.83 -1.29
C ASP A 656 22.32 19.86 -0.81
N THR A 657 21.88 20.93 -0.15
CA THR A 657 22.77 21.96 0.43
C THR A 657 23.67 21.40 1.54
N LEU A 658 23.16 20.45 2.34
CA LEU A 658 23.96 19.75 3.35
C LEU A 658 25.11 18.99 2.71
N ILE A 659 24.83 18.20 1.66
CA ILE A 659 25.85 17.43 0.94
C ILE A 659 26.85 18.37 0.27
N GLU A 660 26.38 19.43 -0.40
CA GLU A 660 27.27 20.42 -1.03
C GLU A 660 28.22 21.06 -0.01
N THR A 661 27.71 21.43 1.16
CA THR A 661 28.52 22.04 2.22
C THR A 661 29.56 21.05 2.75
N VAL A 662 29.15 19.83 3.14
CA VAL A 662 30.07 18.84 3.71
C VAL A 662 31.03 18.30 2.65
N GLY A 663 30.54 17.96 1.47
CA GLY A 663 31.33 17.41 0.36
C GLY A 663 32.37 18.38 -0.21
N THR A 664 32.22 19.70 -0.01
CA THR A 664 33.24 20.69 -0.39
C THR A 664 34.20 21.06 0.73
N THR A 665 33.81 20.85 2.00
CA THR A 665 34.56 21.37 3.16
C THR A 665 35.17 20.29 4.04
N CYS A 666 34.71 19.03 3.95
CA CYS A 666 35.23 17.94 4.76
C CYS A 666 36.75 17.76 4.54
N GLY A 667 37.49 17.59 5.63
CA GLY A 667 38.94 17.35 5.58
C GLY A 667 39.33 16.01 4.96
N GLY A 668 38.38 15.06 4.88
CA GLY A 668 38.54 13.72 4.34
C GLY A 668 37.41 13.31 3.39
N PRO A 669 37.35 12.02 3.01
CA PRO A 669 36.29 11.48 2.15
C PRO A 669 34.89 11.63 2.77
N THR A 670 33.92 11.95 1.92
CA THR A 670 32.50 12.05 2.27
C THR A 670 31.71 10.88 1.70
N VAL A 671 30.99 10.17 2.56
CA VAL A 671 30.05 9.11 2.20
C VAL A 671 28.63 9.62 2.38
N VAL A 672 27.81 9.52 1.34
CA VAL A 672 26.40 9.93 1.39
C VAL A 672 25.50 8.70 1.46
N VAL A 673 24.56 8.69 2.40
CA VAL A 673 23.52 7.67 2.54
C VAL A 673 22.16 8.32 2.32
N VAL A 674 21.38 7.78 1.39
CA VAL A 674 20.07 8.29 0.99
C VAL A 674 18.98 7.31 1.40
N HIS A 675 18.10 7.73 2.32
CA HIS A 675 16.85 7.03 2.60
C HIS A 675 15.71 7.70 1.82
N ALA A 676 15.14 7.03 0.82
CA ALA A 676 14.14 7.64 -0.04
C ALA A 676 13.07 6.66 -0.50
N VAL A 677 11.87 7.19 -0.68
CA VAL A 677 10.68 6.51 -1.24
C VAL A 677 10.78 6.23 -2.76
N GLY A 678 11.88 6.60 -3.40
CA GLY A 678 12.06 6.47 -4.84
C GLY A 678 13.30 7.23 -5.34
N PRO A 679 13.43 7.46 -6.67
CA PRO A 679 14.56 8.20 -7.21
C PRO A 679 14.60 9.63 -6.69
N VAL A 680 15.81 10.16 -6.51
CA VAL A 680 16.10 11.57 -6.25
C VAL A 680 17.11 12.08 -7.27
N ILE A 681 17.03 13.38 -7.60
CA ILE A 681 18.02 14.03 -8.46
C ILE A 681 19.28 14.28 -7.65
N VAL A 682 20.42 13.84 -8.19
CA VAL A 682 21.72 13.88 -7.48
C VAL A 682 22.73 14.83 -8.14
N GLU A 683 22.36 15.48 -9.26
CA GLU A 683 23.29 16.16 -10.15
C GLU A 683 24.07 17.31 -9.50
N SER A 684 23.53 17.99 -8.48
CA SER A 684 24.21 19.14 -7.86
C SER A 684 25.40 18.74 -6.99
N TRP A 685 25.47 17.47 -6.55
CA TRP A 685 26.46 17.03 -5.56
C TRP A 685 27.19 15.72 -5.88
N ILE A 686 26.67 14.88 -6.78
CA ILE A 686 27.21 13.53 -7.05
C ILE A 686 28.65 13.54 -7.59
N ASP A 687 29.03 14.59 -8.33
CA ASP A 687 30.36 14.77 -8.94
C ASP A 687 31.30 15.65 -8.12
N LEU A 688 30.90 16.04 -6.90
CA LEU A 688 31.81 16.76 -6.01
C LEU A 688 33.00 15.86 -5.64
N PRO A 689 34.25 16.38 -5.69
CA PRO A 689 35.45 15.57 -5.48
C PRO A 689 35.57 15.04 -4.06
N GLY A 690 34.93 15.67 -3.07
CA GLY A 690 34.89 15.14 -1.70
C GLY A 690 33.88 14.01 -1.51
N VAL A 691 32.88 13.85 -2.40
CA VAL A 691 31.87 12.79 -2.31
C VAL A 691 32.43 11.51 -2.94
N THR A 692 33.03 10.67 -2.12
CA THR A 692 33.74 9.46 -2.57
C THR A 692 32.83 8.25 -2.73
N ALA A 693 31.77 8.15 -1.92
CA ALA A 693 30.83 7.03 -2.00
C ALA A 693 29.38 7.44 -1.74
N VAL A 694 28.43 6.76 -2.39
CA VAL A 694 27.00 7.04 -2.27
C VAL A 694 26.20 5.74 -2.23
N LEU A 695 25.34 5.60 -1.23
CA LEU A 695 24.45 4.47 -1.03
C LEU A 695 22.99 4.92 -1.01
N PHE A 696 22.13 4.20 -1.73
CA PHE A 696 20.68 4.29 -1.61
C PHE A 696 20.21 3.17 -0.68
N ALA A 697 19.80 3.54 0.53
CA ALA A 697 19.30 2.62 1.56
C ALA A 697 17.76 2.50 1.57
N HIS A 698 17.07 3.29 0.74
CA HIS A 698 15.62 3.26 0.56
C HIS A 698 14.87 3.37 1.91
N LEU A 699 14.04 2.38 2.24
CA LEU A 699 13.21 2.31 3.46
C LEU A 699 13.45 0.96 4.17
N PRO A 700 14.42 0.90 5.10
CA PRO A 700 14.92 -0.36 5.65
C PRO A 700 14.12 -0.94 6.82
N GLY A 701 13.06 -0.30 7.30
CA GLY A 701 12.30 -0.80 8.46
C GLY A 701 13.09 -0.75 9.78
N GLN A 702 12.76 -1.62 10.74
CA GLN A 702 13.21 -1.51 12.14
C GLN A 702 14.74 -1.65 12.36
N GLU A 703 15.45 -2.29 11.42
CA GLU A 703 16.88 -2.60 11.50
C GLU A 703 17.76 -1.63 10.68
N SER A 704 17.26 -0.43 10.41
CA SER A 704 17.90 0.59 9.54
C SER A 704 19.41 0.75 9.77
N GLY A 705 19.81 1.16 10.98
CA GLY A 705 21.22 1.39 11.29
C GLY A 705 22.06 0.13 11.27
N ASN A 706 21.54 -0.99 11.77
CA ASN A 706 22.27 -2.26 11.82
C ASN A 706 22.57 -2.80 10.42
N ALA A 707 21.57 -2.79 9.54
CA ALA A 707 21.73 -3.19 8.14
C ALA A 707 22.72 -2.29 7.38
N LEU A 708 22.69 -0.99 7.66
CA LEU A 708 23.63 -0.05 7.07
C LEU A 708 25.07 -0.31 7.50
N VAL A 709 25.31 -0.55 8.79
CA VAL A 709 26.64 -0.85 9.32
C VAL A 709 27.22 -2.13 8.70
N ASP A 710 26.40 -3.16 8.49
CA ASP A 710 26.83 -4.40 7.82
C ASP A 710 27.41 -4.15 6.43
N VAL A 711 26.78 -3.24 5.66
CA VAL A 711 27.24 -2.88 4.33
C VAL A 711 28.43 -1.91 4.41
N LEU A 712 28.35 -0.86 5.22
CA LEU A 712 29.42 0.15 5.33
C LEU A 712 30.78 -0.45 5.71
N PHE A 713 30.81 -1.45 6.59
CA PHE A 713 32.04 -2.14 7.00
C PHE A 713 32.31 -3.44 6.22
N GLY A 714 31.40 -3.81 5.31
CA GLY A 714 31.57 -4.92 4.38
C GLY A 714 31.41 -6.31 5.00
N ASP A 715 30.69 -6.44 6.12
CA ASP A 715 30.24 -7.74 6.61
C ASP A 715 29.26 -8.38 5.61
N VAL A 716 28.47 -7.52 4.95
CA VAL A 716 27.62 -7.86 3.81
C VAL A 716 28.12 -7.10 2.58
N ASP A 717 28.11 -7.78 1.42
CA ASP A 717 28.43 -7.14 0.14
C ASP A 717 27.32 -6.17 -0.27
N ALA A 718 27.69 -5.03 -0.86
CA ALA A 718 26.74 -4.09 -1.44
C ALA A 718 26.16 -4.68 -2.74
N SER A 719 25.21 -5.62 -2.61
CA SER A 719 24.70 -6.42 -3.72
C SER A 719 23.35 -5.96 -4.29
N GLY A 720 22.78 -4.92 -3.70
CA GLY A 720 21.53 -4.33 -4.18
C GLY A 720 21.67 -3.76 -5.60
N ARG A 721 20.55 -3.72 -6.32
CA ARG A 721 20.43 -3.10 -7.65
C ARG A 721 19.23 -2.17 -7.68
N LEU A 722 19.38 -1.01 -8.31
CA LEU A 722 18.32 -0.02 -8.41
C LEU A 722 17.08 -0.63 -9.10
N PRO A 723 15.91 -0.65 -8.44
CA PRO A 723 14.66 -1.17 -9.02
C PRO A 723 13.93 -0.10 -9.86
N TYR A 724 14.60 1.03 -10.14
CA TYR A 724 14.15 2.16 -10.96
C TYR A 724 15.35 2.88 -11.57
N THR A 725 15.11 3.80 -12.50
CA THR A 725 16.15 4.66 -13.08
C THR A 725 16.32 5.93 -12.26
N VAL A 726 17.56 6.42 -12.10
CA VAL A 726 17.87 7.76 -11.56
C VAL A 726 18.19 8.69 -12.73
N GLY A 727 17.24 9.56 -13.06
CA GLY A 727 17.37 10.60 -14.08
C GLY A 727 18.17 11.82 -13.60
N LYS A 728 18.50 12.72 -14.53
CA LYS A 728 19.19 13.97 -14.22
C LYS A 728 18.21 15.08 -13.89
N THR A 729 17.02 15.03 -14.48
CA THR A 729 15.88 15.89 -14.13
C THR A 729 14.57 15.11 -14.09
N LEU A 730 13.49 15.72 -13.61
CA LEU A 730 12.17 15.09 -13.63
C LEU A 730 11.63 14.95 -15.07
N GLU A 731 11.99 15.88 -15.95
CA GLU A 731 11.57 15.89 -17.35
C GLU A 731 12.15 14.72 -18.16
N ASP A 732 13.29 14.17 -17.75
CA ASP A 732 13.90 12.99 -18.36
C ASP A 732 12.99 11.75 -18.34
N TYR A 733 12.06 11.68 -17.39
CA TYR A 733 11.07 10.59 -17.28
C TYR A 733 9.89 10.75 -18.25
N GLY A 734 9.79 11.90 -18.91
CA GLY A 734 8.77 12.20 -19.90
C GLY A 734 7.51 12.88 -19.36
N PRO A 735 6.65 13.39 -20.26
CA PRO A 735 5.46 14.16 -19.88
C PRO A 735 4.41 13.32 -19.13
N GLY A 736 4.27 12.03 -19.49
CA GLY A 736 3.33 11.12 -18.81
C GLY A 736 3.76 10.66 -17.42
N ALA A 737 4.99 10.99 -17.00
CA ALA A 737 5.54 10.66 -15.68
C ALA A 737 5.35 11.79 -14.66
N GLN A 738 4.74 12.91 -15.05
CA GLN A 738 4.47 14.03 -14.14
C GLN A 738 3.13 13.85 -13.43
N VAL A 739 3.10 14.10 -12.12
CA VAL A 739 1.88 14.08 -11.32
C VAL A 739 0.99 15.26 -11.71
N LEU A 740 -0.31 15.01 -11.87
CA LEU A 740 -1.30 16.05 -12.08
C LEU A 740 -1.70 16.66 -10.73
N TYR A 741 -1.14 17.83 -10.40
CA TYR A 741 -1.42 18.56 -9.15
C TYR A 741 -2.68 19.44 -9.21
N GLU A 742 -3.04 19.91 -10.40
CA GLU A 742 -4.19 20.78 -10.61
C GLU A 742 -5.20 20.10 -11.56
N ALA A 743 -6.49 20.20 -11.24
CA ALA A 743 -7.53 19.59 -12.05
C ALA A 743 -7.62 20.27 -13.43
N ASN A 744 -7.43 19.49 -14.49
CA ASN A 744 -7.50 19.95 -15.89
C ASN A 744 -8.93 19.88 -16.50
N ALA A 745 -9.87 19.24 -15.79
CA ALA A 745 -11.24 19.02 -16.23
C ALA A 745 -12.14 18.74 -15.00
N PRO A 746 -13.49 18.78 -15.14
CA PRO A 746 -14.41 18.45 -14.05
C PRO A 746 -14.16 17.07 -13.44
N VAL A 747 -13.89 16.08 -14.29
CA VAL A 747 -13.25 14.82 -13.93
C VAL A 747 -11.80 14.92 -14.39
N PRO A 748 -10.81 15.03 -13.49
CA PRO A 748 -9.42 15.11 -13.89
C PRO A 748 -9.04 13.94 -14.80
N GLN A 749 -8.35 14.22 -15.91
CA GLN A 749 -7.96 13.21 -16.90
C GLN A 749 -6.43 13.13 -16.95
N VAL A 750 -5.90 11.91 -16.86
CA VAL A 750 -4.48 11.60 -17.04
C VAL A 750 -4.36 10.60 -18.19
N ASP A 751 -3.83 11.05 -19.32
CA ASP A 751 -3.70 10.25 -20.53
C ASP A 751 -2.30 9.62 -20.62
N PHE A 752 -2.23 8.30 -20.52
CA PHE A 752 -0.99 7.53 -20.61
C PHE A 752 -0.72 7.08 -22.06
N SER A 753 -0.44 8.02 -22.95
CA SER A 753 -0.15 7.74 -24.37
C SER A 753 1.11 6.89 -24.58
N ASP A 754 2.14 7.10 -23.76
CA ASP A 754 3.44 6.43 -23.85
C ASP A 754 3.65 5.40 -22.74
N ALA A 755 2.58 4.86 -22.13
CA ALA A 755 2.67 3.98 -20.95
C ALA A 755 3.46 2.68 -21.17
N LEU A 756 3.72 2.27 -22.42
CA LEU A 756 4.62 1.16 -22.73
C LEU A 756 6.09 1.50 -22.40
N TYR A 757 6.42 2.79 -22.48
CA TYR A 757 7.73 3.38 -22.26
C TYR A 757 7.75 4.09 -20.90
N ILE A 758 7.72 3.29 -19.84
CA ILE A 758 7.89 3.72 -18.45
C ILE A 758 9.36 3.55 -18.02
N ASP A 759 9.86 4.46 -17.19
CA ASP A 759 11.20 4.40 -16.58
C ASP A 759 12.30 4.09 -17.62
N HIS A 760 13.15 3.08 -17.42
CA HIS A 760 14.27 2.76 -18.32
C HIS A 760 13.85 2.58 -19.79
N ARG A 761 12.62 2.11 -20.06
CA ARG A 761 12.10 1.96 -21.42
C ARG A 761 11.92 3.31 -22.11
N TYR A 762 11.53 4.34 -21.36
CA TYR A 762 11.46 5.73 -21.85
C TYR A 762 12.86 6.29 -22.15
N PHE A 763 13.79 6.09 -21.22
CA PHE A 763 15.17 6.57 -21.35
C PHE A 763 15.85 5.97 -22.59
N ASP A 764 15.67 4.67 -22.83
CA ASP A 764 16.23 3.98 -23.97
C ASP A 764 15.57 4.44 -25.29
N ARG A 765 14.24 4.54 -25.34
CA ARG A 765 13.51 5.03 -26.53
C ARG A 765 13.97 6.43 -26.96
N ASN A 766 14.15 7.33 -25.99
CA ASN A 766 14.51 8.72 -26.24
C ASN A 766 16.02 8.97 -26.20
N LYS A 767 16.84 7.92 -26.05
CA LYS A 767 18.31 7.99 -25.98
C LYS A 767 18.81 8.94 -24.90
N ILE A 768 18.08 9.04 -23.80
CA ILE A 768 18.44 9.83 -22.63
C ILE A 768 19.48 9.03 -21.84
N SER A 769 20.54 9.69 -21.40
CA SER A 769 21.56 9.06 -20.54
C SER A 769 21.18 9.29 -19.07
N PRO A 770 20.71 8.26 -18.35
CA PRO A 770 20.42 8.40 -16.93
C PRO A 770 21.71 8.65 -16.15
N ARG A 771 21.57 9.13 -14.91
CA ARG A 771 22.70 9.18 -13.99
C ARG A 771 23.08 7.79 -13.52
N PHE A 772 22.08 7.00 -13.14
CA PHE A 772 22.20 5.58 -12.85
C PHE A 772 21.03 4.85 -13.49
N GLU A 773 21.31 3.86 -14.31
CA GLU A 773 20.30 3.10 -15.04
C GLU A 773 19.56 2.08 -14.14
N PHE A 774 18.39 1.63 -14.60
CA PHE A 774 17.67 0.54 -13.96
C PHE A 774 18.53 -0.73 -13.88
N GLY A 775 18.49 -1.39 -12.73
CA GLY A 775 19.30 -2.57 -12.45
C GLY A 775 20.75 -2.26 -12.12
N TYR A 776 21.18 -0.99 -12.03
CA TYR A 776 22.54 -0.61 -11.67
C TYR A 776 22.84 -0.78 -10.18
N GLY A 777 24.08 -1.16 -9.87
CA GLY A 777 24.65 -1.18 -8.53
C GLY A 777 26.06 -1.73 -8.57
N LEU A 778 26.94 -1.20 -7.74
CA LEU A 778 28.30 -1.67 -7.57
C LEU A 778 28.33 -2.90 -6.65
N SER A 779 29.52 -3.41 -6.36
CA SER A 779 29.78 -4.48 -5.39
C SER A 779 31.21 -4.27 -4.87
N TYR A 780 31.54 -4.81 -3.68
CA TYR A 780 32.90 -4.80 -3.16
C TYR A 780 33.80 -5.85 -3.84
N THR A 781 33.23 -6.70 -4.69
CA THR A 781 33.95 -7.65 -5.54
C THR A 781 33.69 -7.39 -7.03
N GLN A 782 34.37 -8.16 -7.88
CA GLN A 782 34.30 -8.04 -9.34
C GLN A 782 33.72 -9.32 -9.94
N TRP A 783 33.03 -9.17 -11.08
CA TRP A 783 32.27 -10.23 -11.72
C TRP A 783 32.67 -10.40 -13.17
N GLY A 784 32.79 -11.66 -13.60
CA GLY A 784 33.01 -12.05 -14.99
C GLY A 784 31.85 -12.87 -15.50
N LEU A 785 31.35 -12.52 -16.69
CA LEU A 785 30.32 -13.29 -17.41
C LEU A 785 30.94 -13.88 -18.68
N SER A 786 30.69 -15.16 -18.94
CA SER A 786 31.20 -15.83 -20.14
C SER A 786 30.31 -16.98 -20.59
N ASN A 787 30.60 -17.54 -21.77
CA ASN A 787 29.98 -18.76 -22.30
C ASN A 787 28.44 -18.70 -22.34
N LEU A 788 27.89 -17.59 -22.85
CA LEU A 788 26.44 -17.50 -23.10
C LEU A 788 26.03 -18.53 -24.14
N ASP A 789 25.07 -19.36 -23.78
CA ASP A 789 24.39 -20.30 -24.66
C ASP A 789 22.87 -20.12 -24.51
N VAL A 790 22.16 -20.09 -25.64
CA VAL A 790 20.71 -19.94 -25.67
C VAL A 790 20.17 -21.11 -26.47
N GLN A 791 19.60 -22.06 -25.74
CA GLN A 791 19.13 -23.32 -26.28
C GLN A 791 17.62 -23.29 -26.52
N HIS A 792 17.19 -23.86 -27.64
CA HIS A 792 15.79 -24.14 -27.88
C HIS A 792 15.34 -25.31 -27.02
N LEU A 793 14.30 -25.11 -26.20
CA LEU A 793 13.71 -26.19 -25.41
C LEU A 793 12.66 -26.99 -26.17
N ARG A 794 12.24 -26.52 -27.34
CA ARG A 794 11.21 -27.14 -28.19
C ARG A 794 11.76 -27.50 -29.56
N LYS A 795 11.40 -28.70 -30.02
CA LYS A 795 11.80 -29.23 -31.35
C LYS A 795 10.92 -28.73 -32.51
N ARG A 796 9.80 -28.07 -32.22
CA ARG A 796 8.84 -27.59 -33.23
C ARG A 796 8.74 -26.08 -33.13
N LYS A 797 8.69 -25.42 -34.29
CA LYS A 797 8.42 -23.98 -34.41
C LYS A 797 7.13 -23.64 -33.64
N PRO A 798 7.15 -22.68 -32.70
CA PRO A 798 5.94 -22.24 -32.03
C PRO A 798 5.02 -21.52 -33.02
N SER A 799 3.71 -21.71 -32.88
CA SER A 799 2.69 -20.96 -33.62
C SER A 799 2.72 -19.46 -33.28
N ARG A 800 2.26 -18.61 -34.21
CA ARG A 800 2.08 -17.17 -33.99
C ARG A 800 1.17 -16.87 -32.79
N LEU A 801 0.04 -17.57 -32.71
CA LEU A 801 -0.90 -17.47 -31.59
C LEU A 801 -0.65 -18.59 -30.57
N PRO A 802 -1.04 -18.41 -29.30
CA PRO A 802 -1.03 -19.48 -28.30
C PRO A 802 -1.97 -20.61 -28.73
N ALA A 803 -1.86 -21.77 -28.09
CA ALA A 803 -2.83 -22.85 -28.29
C ALA A 803 -4.26 -22.36 -28.01
N ALA A 804 -5.26 -22.98 -28.62
CA ALA A 804 -6.66 -22.64 -28.37
C ALA A 804 -6.98 -22.70 -26.87
N ARG A 805 -7.83 -21.77 -26.40
CA ARG A 805 -8.26 -21.70 -25.00
C ARG A 805 -8.68 -23.10 -24.51
N PRO A 806 -8.05 -23.64 -23.45
CA PRO A 806 -8.46 -24.92 -22.91
C PRO A 806 -9.87 -24.83 -22.33
N ALA A 807 -10.62 -25.94 -22.39
CA ALA A 807 -11.90 -26.04 -21.71
C ALA A 807 -11.71 -25.98 -20.19
N ASP A 808 -12.71 -25.49 -19.48
CA ASP A 808 -12.69 -25.43 -18.02
C ASP A 808 -12.45 -26.82 -17.42
N SER A 809 -11.45 -26.91 -16.56
CA SER A 809 -11.02 -28.18 -15.96
C SER A 809 -11.93 -28.68 -14.82
N ALA A 810 -12.79 -27.79 -14.32
CA ALA A 810 -13.80 -28.06 -13.31
C ALA A 810 -15.06 -27.26 -13.65
N SER A 811 -16.21 -27.74 -13.18
CA SER A 811 -17.49 -27.07 -13.37
C SER A 811 -17.78 -26.14 -12.19
N PRO A 812 -18.12 -24.86 -12.44
CA PRO A 812 -18.56 -23.95 -11.40
C PRO A 812 -19.79 -24.47 -10.63
N PRO A 813 -19.91 -24.17 -9.33
CA PRO A 813 -21.10 -24.48 -8.53
C PRO A 813 -22.42 -23.98 -9.15
N THR A 814 -23.50 -24.69 -8.84
CA THR A 814 -24.86 -24.37 -9.31
C THR A 814 -25.84 -24.25 -8.17
N TYR A 815 -26.41 -23.06 -7.99
CA TYR A 815 -27.35 -22.76 -6.90
C TYR A 815 -28.79 -22.71 -7.41
N ASP A 816 -29.76 -22.89 -6.52
CA ASP A 816 -31.14 -22.50 -6.82
C ASP A 816 -31.19 -20.98 -7.12
N HIS A 817 -32.00 -20.62 -8.09
CA HIS A 817 -32.13 -19.27 -8.63
C HIS A 817 -33.45 -18.62 -8.24
N SER A 818 -34.32 -19.35 -7.55
CA SER A 818 -35.55 -18.82 -6.99
C SER A 818 -35.19 -17.73 -5.96
N PRO A 819 -35.72 -16.50 -6.10
CA PRO A 819 -35.51 -15.49 -5.09
C PRO A 819 -36.08 -16.02 -3.75
N PRO A 820 -35.33 -15.91 -2.64
CA PRO A 820 -35.86 -16.31 -1.36
C PRO A 820 -37.12 -15.48 -1.05
N PRO A 821 -38.16 -16.07 -0.42
CA PRO A 821 -39.39 -15.35 -0.14
C PRO A 821 -39.09 -14.13 0.74
N ALA A 822 -39.55 -12.94 0.31
CA ALA A 822 -39.51 -11.73 1.11
C ALA A 822 -40.51 -11.88 2.27
N ASN A 823 -40.03 -12.45 3.37
CA ASN A 823 -40.80 -12.74 4.57
C ASN A 823 -40.10 -12.15 5.80
N ALA A 824 -40.63 -12.39 7.00
CA ALA A 824 -40.08 -11.84 8.23
C ALA A 824 -38.59 -12.19 8.49
N SER A 825 -38.00 -13.18 7.82
CA SER A 825 -36.59 -13.57 8.00
C SER A 825 -35.58 -12.53 7.49
N VAL A 826 -35.99 -11.58 6.65
CA VAL A 826 -35.10 -10.50 6.18
C VAL A 826 -35.24 -9.21 6.98
N LEU A 827 -36.18 -9.17 7.94
CA LEU A 827 -36.37 -8.03 8.83
C LEU A 827 -35.41 -8.12 10.01
N PHE A 828 -35.20 -6.99 10.68
CA PHE A 828 -34.52 -6.98 11.97
C PHE A 828 -35.23 -7.95 12.95
N PRO A 829 -34.48 -8.80 13.66
CA PRO A 829 -35.06 -9.67 14.68
C PRO A 829 -35.82 -8.87 15.75
N LEU A 830 -36.85 -9.48 16.34
CA LEU A 830 -37.54 -8.92 17.49
C LEU A 830 -36.55 -8.74 18.65
N ASP A 831 -36.63 -7.60 19.34
CA ASP A 831 -35.73 -7.21 20.44
C ASP A 831 -34.24 -7.07 20.06
N PHE A 832 -33.92 -6.93 18.77
CA PHE A 832 -32.55 -6.68 18.31
C PHE A 832 -32.04 -5.29 18.71
N ARG A 833 -30.93 -5.25 19.45
CA ARG A 833 -30.22 -4.00 19.76
C ARG A 833 -29.33 -3.60 18.57
N ALA A 834 -29.85 -2.73 17.70
CA ALA A 834 -29.06 -2.19 16.61
C ALA A 834 -27.99 -1.20 17.12
N VAL A 835 -26.72 -1.50 16.85
CA VAL A 835 -25.59 -0.60 17.11
C VAL A 835 -25.57 0.51 16.06
N SER A 836 -25.45 1.77 16.50
CA SER A 836 -25.45 2.94 15.61
C SER A 836 -24.26 2.91 14.65
N LYS A 837 -24.46 3.27 13.38
CA LYS A 837 -23.50 3.19 12.25
C LYS A 837 -23.01 1.78 11.86
N TYR A 838 -23.41 0.73 12.58
CA TYR A 838 -23.09 -0.64 12.17
C TYR A 838 -23.92 -0.99 10.94
N ILE A 839 -23.28 -1.57 9.93
CA ILE A 839 -23.93 -1.96 8.68
C ILE A 839 -24.52 -3.36 8.84
N TYR A 840 -25.85 -3.45 8.81
CA TYR A 840 -26.60 -4.70 8.91
C TYR A 840 -27.22 -5.11 7.57
N PRO A 841 -27.39 -6.42 7.33
CA PRO A 841 -28.05 -6.95 6.14
C PRO A 841 -29.60 -6.91 6.21
N TYR A 842 -30.17 -6.50 7.34
CA TYR A 842 -31.61 -6.53 7.60
C TYR A 842 -32.35 -5.33 6.99
N LEU A 843 -33.60 -5.57 6.58
CA LEU A 843 -34.52 -4.53 6.15
C LEU A 843 -35.34 -3.99 7.33
N PRO A 844 -35.65 -2.67 7.35
CA PRO A 844 -36.51 -2.11 8.39
C PRO A 844 -37.99 -2.49 8.22
N ALA A 845 -38.43 -2.77 6.99
CA ALA A 845 -39.79 -3.22 6.65
C ALA A 845 -39.78 -3.97 5.31
N LEU A 846 -40.82 -4.78 5.04
CA LEU A 846 -40.91 -5.57 3.81
C LEU A 846 -41.20 -4.74 2.55
N ASP A 847 -41.75 -3.54 2.72
CA ASP A 847 -42.06 -2.57 1.65
C ASP A 847 -40.97 -1.51 1.46
N ALA A 848 -39.88 -1.57 2.24
CA ALA A 848 -38.75 -0.64 2.19
C ALA A 848 -37.95 -0.70 0.87
N THR A 849 -38.31 -1.60 -0.06
CA THR A 849 -37.65 -1.81 -1.34
C THR A 849 -38.43 -1.22 -2.53
N THR A 850 -39.22 -0.16 -2.37
CA THR A 850 -39.88 0.49 -3.52
C THR A 850 -38.82 0.87 -4.55
N PRO A 851 -38.83 0.27 -5.75
CA PRO A 851 -37.81 0.54 -6.75
C PRO A 851 -37.89 2.01 -7.18
N PRO A 852 -36.76 2.65 -7.54
CA PRO A 852 -36.81 3.95 -8.18
C PRO A 852 -37.70 3.87 -9.44
N PRO A 853 -38.40 4.96 -9.82
CA PRO A 853 -39.21 4.97 -11.03
C PRO A 853 -38.33 4.59 -12.24
N PRO A 854 -38.85 3.81 -13.20
CA PRO A 854 -38.07 3.40 -14.36
C PRO A 854 -37.57 4.65 -15.11
N PRO A 855 -36.32 4.64 -15.61
CA PRO A 855 -35.79 5.76 -16.38
C PRO A 855 -36.74 6.06 -17.54
N SER A 856 -36.96 7.36 -17.82
CA SER A 856 -37.82 7.85 -18.90
C SER A 856 -37.18 7.65 -20.28
N ALA A 857 -36.77 6.43 -20.58
CA ALA A 857 -36.46 5.87 -21.88
C ALA A 857 -36.15 4.40 -21.61
N SER A 858 -37.09 3.50 -21.92
CA SER A 858 -36.72 2.10 -22.09
C SER A 858 -35.90 1.99 -23.37
N PRO A 859 -34.62 1.61 -23.36
CA PRO A 859 -34.01 1.10 -24.57
C PRO A 859 -34.63 -0.28 -24.80
N SER A 860 -35.50 -0.32 -25.78
CA SER A 860 -36.03 -1.53 -26.38
C SER A 860 -34.88 -2.52 -26.69
N SER A 861 -35.01 -3.73 -26.16
CA SER A 861 -34.63 -4.99 -26.79
C SER A 861 -33.20 -5.14 -27.34
N GLU A 862 -32.31 -5.72 -26.53
CA GLU A 862 -31.61 -6.96 -26.91
C GLU A 862 -31.13 -7.70 -25.65
N PRO A 863 -31.31 -9.03 -25.53
CA PRO A 863 -30.59 -9.80 -24.52
C PRO A 863 -29.12 -9.73 -24.89
N GLN A 864 -28.29 -9.01 -24.13
CA GLN A 864 -26.84 -8.99 -24.36
C GLN A 864 -26.36 -10.45 -24.41
N ARG A 865 -25.96 -10.88 -25.62
CA ARG A 865 -25.43 -12.23 -25.83
C ARG A 865 -24.23 -12.39 -24.88
N PRO A 866 -24.08 -13.55 -24.22
CA PRO A 866 -22.90 -13.82 -23.41
C PRO A 866 -21.67 -13.50 -24.25
N THR A 867 -20.78 -12.63 -23.74
CA THR A 867 -19.52 -12.35 -24.41
C THR A 867 -18.78 -13.68 -24.55
N LYS A 868 -18.28 -13.98 -25.76
CA LYS A 868 -17.43 -15.16 -25.98
C LYS A 868 -16.24 -15.05 -25.00
N PRO A 869 -15.90 -16.12 -24.25
CA PRO A 869 -14.72 -16.09 -23.39
C PRO A 869 -13.46 -15.71 -24.17
N SER A 870 -12.58 -14.92 -23.55
CA SER A 870 -11.33 -14.44 -24.14
C SER A 870 -10.44 -15.61 -24.56
N ASP A 871 -9.97 -15.64 -25.81
CA ASP A 871 -9.06 -16.69 -26.29
C ASP A 871 -7.68 -16.63 -25.62
N ALA A 872 -7.34 -15.50 -24.99
CA ALA A 872 -6.13 -15.31 -24.19
C ALA A 872 -6.22 -15.91 -22.78
N GLY A 873 -7.38 -16.45 -22.38
CA GLY A 873 -7.59 -17.04 -21.06
C GLY A 873 -7.59 -18.57 -21.01
N GLY A 874 -8.29 -19.11 -20.00
CA GLY A 874 -8.43 -20.56 -19.77
C GLY A 874 -7.47 -21.15 -18.74
N GLY A 875 -6.66 -20.33 -18.08
CA GLY A 875 -5.77 -20.74 -16.99
C GLY A 875 -5.47 -19.60 -16.02
N PRO A 876 -4.83 -19.90 -14.87
CA PRO A 876 -4.45 -18.88 -13.92
C PRO A 876 -3.34 -18.00 -14.49
N GLY A 877 -3.61 -16.69 -14.55
CA GLY A 877 -2.76 -15.70 -15.19
C GLY A 877 -2.85 -15.66 -16.72
N GLY A 878 -3.79 -16.35 -17.35
CA GLY A 878 -3.95 -16.41 -18.81
C GLY A 878 -3.85 -17.81 -19.39
N ASN A 879 -3.82 -17.90 -20.72
CA ASN A 879 -3.73 -19.14 -21.46
C ASN A 879 -2.47 -19.93 -21.07
N PRO A 880 -2.58 -21.21 -20.65
CA PRO A 880 -1.42 -22.00 -20.20
C PRO A 880 -0.28 -22.09 -21.22
N SER A 881 -0.57 -21.98 -22.52
CA SER A 881 0.44 -22.01 -23.59
C SER A 881 1.39 -20.79 -23.54
N LEU A 882 0.99 -19.69 -22.91
CA LEU A 882 1.85 -18.52 -22.67
C LEU A 882 3.06 -18.86 -21.78
N TYR A 883 2.90 -19.85 -20.90
CA TYR A 883 3.90 -20.21 -19.90
C TYR A 883 4.75 -21.41 -20.33
N GLU A 884 4.63 -21.85 -21.58
CA GLU A 884 5.53 -22.83 -22.17
C GLU A 884 6.94 -22.25 -22.28
N GLU A 885 7.92 -22.95 -21.71
CA GLU A 885 9.33 -22.60 -21.85
C GLU A 885 9.81 -22.89 -23.28
N LEU A 886 10.35 -21.87 -23.95
CA LEU A 886 10.80 -21.90 -25.34
C LEU A 886 12.32 -21.83 -25.45
N ALA A 887 12.96 -21.01 -24.63
CA ALA A 887 14.41 -20.85 -24.62
C ALA A 887 14.98 -21.07 -23.21
N ARG A 888 16.18 -21.65 -23.14
CA ARG A 888 17.02 -21.71 -21.95
C ARG A 888 18.25 -20.85 -22.20
N VAL A 889 18.45 -19.85 -21.35
CA VAL A 889 19.61 -18.96 -21.34
C VAL A 889 20.56 -19.49 -20.26
N GLU A 890 21.71 -20.00 -20.67
CA GLU A 890 22.75 -20.55 -19.82
C GLU A 890 24.03 -19.74 -19.96
N LEU A 891 24.70 -19.42 -18.85
CA LEU A 891 25.97 -18.71 -18.86
C LEU A 891 26.83 -19.08 -17.65
N GLN A 892 28.13 -18.82 -17.74
CA GLN A 892 29.05 -18.92 -16.61
C GLN A 892 29.19 -17.57 -15.93
N VAL A 893 29.04 -17.57 -14.60
CA VAL A 893 29.27 -16.43 -13.72
C VAL A 893 30.47 -16.75 -12.85
N GLN A 894 31.44 -15.85 -12.79
CA GLN A 894 32.63 -15.99 -11.95
C GLN A 894 32.81 -14.76 -11.06
N ASN A 895 33.15 -14.99 -9.79
CA ASN A 895 33.66 -13.94 -8.92
C ASN A 895 35.17 -13.79 -9.15
N THR A 896 35.57 -12.75 -9.87
CA THR A 896 36.97 -12.47 -10.23
C THR A 896 37.68 -11.58 -9.20
N GLY A 897 36.95 -11.07 -8.20
CA GLY A 897 37.52 -10.24 -7.15
C GLY A 897 38.10 -11.05 -5.99
N ARG A 898 38.32 -10.36 -4.87
CA ARG A 898 39.05 -10.89 -3.69
C ARG A 898 38.16 -11.17 -2.48
N ARG A 899 36.86 -10.88 -2.58
CA ARG A 899 35.89 -11.06 -1.48
C ARG A 899 34.72 -11.90 -1.96
N SER A 900 34.12 -12.66 -1.05
CA SER A 900 32.81 -13.25 -1.30
C SER A 900 31.81 -12.13 -1.52
N GLY A 901 30.90 -12.31 -2.44
CA GLY A 901 29.89 -11.31 -2.77
C GLY A 901 28.69 -11.92 -3.44
N GLN A 902 27.74 -11.07 -3.79
CA GLN A 902 26.55 -11.46 -4.54
C GLN A 902 26.36 -10.56 -5.76
N THR A 903 25.87 -11.13 -6.85
CA THR A 903 25.52 -10.38 -8.06
C THR A 903 24.17 -10.80 -8.62
N VAL A 904 23.53 -9.87 -9.30
CA VAL A 904 22.27 -10.09 -10.01
C VAL A 904 22.58 -10.21 -11.49
N ILE A 905 22.19 -11.34 -12.07
CA ILE A 905 22.25 -11.55 -13.51
C ILE A 905 20.89 -11.23 -14.09
N GLN A 906 20.86 -10.36 -15.10
CA GLN A 906 19.64 -9.85 -15.71
C GLN A 906 19.58 -10.25 -17.18
N VAL A 907 18.42 -10.76 -17.63
CA VAL A 907 18.15 -11.16 -19.01
C VAL A 907 17.16 -10.19 -19.63
N TYR A 908 17.60 -9.55 -20.71
CA TYR A 908 16.81 -8.62 -21.52
C TYR A 908 16.51 -9.22 -22.89
N VAL A 909 15.33 -8.91 -23.41
CA VAL A 909 14.91 -9.28 -24.76
C VAL A 909 14.66 -8.03 -25.57
N SER A 910 15.28 -7.96 -26.76
CA SER A 910 14.95 -7.00 -27.80
C SER A 910 14.11 -7.68 -28.87
N PHE A 911 12.94 -7.11 -29.13
CA PHE A 911 12.01 -7.62 -30.12
C PHE A 911 12.50 -7.30 -31.55
N PRO A 912 12.14 -8.14 -32.55
CA PRO A 912 12.51 -7.90 -33.93
C PRO A 912 12.02 -6.55 -34.45
N ARG A 913 12.81 -5.92 -35.31
CA ARG A 913 12.42 -4.68 -36.02
C ARG A 913 11.41 -4.99 -37.14
N ASP A 914 10.55 -4.01 -37.39
CA ASP A 914 9.57 -4.03 -38.50
C ASP A 914 8.58 -5.20 -38.42
N VAL A 915 8.12 -5.54 -37.21
CA VAL A 915 6.93 -6.38 -37.06
C VAL A 915 5.74 -5.56 -37.53
N THR A 916 4.91 -6.17 -38.37
CA THR A 916 3.69 -5.56 -38.87
C THR A 916 2.50 -6.45 -38.56
N GLU A 917 1.35 -5.82 -38.31
CA GLU A 917 0.08 -6.53 -38.21
C GLU A 917 -0.84 -6.16 -39.38
N PRO A 918 -1.64 -7.13 -39.88
CA PRO A 918 -2.67 -6.82 -40.86
C PRO A 918 -3.72 -5.89 -40.22
N PRO A 919 -4.22 -4.90 -40.96
CA PRO A 919 -5.19 -3.93 -40.45
C PRO A 919 -6.54 -4.58 -40.14
N SER A 920 -7.22 -4.04 -39.12
CA SER A 920 -8.51 -4.50 -38.62
C SER A 920 -9.58 -4.62 -39.72
N SER A 921 -10.23 -5.78 -39.82
CA SER A 921 -11.46 -5.96 -40.61
C SER A 921 -12.68 -5.24 -40.00
N ASN A 922 -12.53 -4.65 -38.80
CA ASN A 922 -13.58 -4.00 -38.02
C ASN A 922 -13.38 -2.48 -37.83
N SER A 923 -12.45 -1.84 -38.54
CA SER A 923 -12.47 -0.37 -38.61
C SER A 923 -13.74 0.06 -39.35
N GLY A 924 -14.72 0.55 -38.59
CA GLY A 924 -16.06 0.90 -39.05
C GLY A 924 -16.12 2.16 -39.92
N SER A 925 -15.31 2.25 -40.98
CA SER A 925 -15.60 3.18 -42.08
C SER A 925 -16.59 2.51 -43.03
N LYS A 926 -17.89 2.58 -42.68
CA LYS A 926 -18.95 2.49 -43.69
C LYS A 926 -18.86 3.73 -44.57
N THR A 927 -17.96 3.73 -45.54
CA THR A 927 -18.00 4.66 -46.67
C THR A 927 -17.97 3.87 -47.98
N SER A 928 -19.16 3.85 -48.59
CA SER A 928 -19.44 3.71 -50.02
C SER A 928 -18.71 2.61 -50.81
N ASN A 929 -19.51 1.67 -51.33
CA ASN A 929 -19.22 0.87 -52.53
C ASN A 929 -18.46 1.69 -53.58
N VAL A 930 -17.16 1.44 -53.70
CA VAL A 930 -16.40 1.68 -54.93
C VAL A 930 -15.95 0.32 -55.43
N SER A 931 -16.74 -0.23 -56.34
CA SER A 931 -16.34 -1.35 -57.17
C SER A 931 -15.24 -0.89 -58.13
N GLY A 932 -13.98 -1.19 -57.79
CA GLY A 932 -12.85 -1.08 -58.71
C GLY A 932 -11.49 -0.85 -58.03
N GLY A 933 -10.61 -1.86 -58.06
CA GLY A 933 -9.14 -1.71 -57.97
C GLY A 933 -8.49 -1.67 -56.56
N ASN A 934 -7.65 -2.68 -56.26
CA ASN A 934 -6.62 -2.72 -55.21
C ASN A 934 -6.91 -2.00 -53.88
N SER A 935 -7.63 -2.66 -52.96
CA SER A 935 -7.64 -2.25 -51.55
C SER A 935 -6.34 -2.69 -50.87
N ARG A 936 -5.36 -1.79 -50.80
CA ARG A 936 -4.13 -1.91 -49.99
C ARG A 936 -4.43 -1.27 -48.65
N PHE A 937 -5.04 -1.99 -47.71
CA PHE A 937 -5.09 -1.49 -46.35
C PHE A 937 -3.65 -1.44 -45.79
N PRO A 938 -3.21 -0.32 -45.18
CA PRO A 938 -1.85 -0.21 -44.68
C PRO A 938 -1.67 -1.17 -43.49
N THR A 939 -0.71 -2.09 -43.58
CA THR A 939 -0.20 -2.86 -42.44
C THR A 939 0.34 -1.89 -41.38
N GLU A 940 -0.09 -2.06 -40.13
CA GLU A 940 0.36 -1.24 -39.01
C GLU A 940 1.70 -1.75 -38.50
N LYS A 941 2.69 -0.86 -38.33
CA LYS A 941 3.99 -1.21 -37.76
C LYS A 941 3.88 -1.21 -36.23
N ILE A 942 4.29 -2.31 -35.62
CA ILE A 942 4.29 -2.47 -34.16
C ILE A 942 5.61 -1.89 -33.60
N ASP A 943 5.48 -0.91 -32.71
CA ASP A 943 6.60 -0.34 -31.95
C ASP A 943 6.92 -1.20 -30.71
N PHE A 944 8.19 -1.28 -30.34
CA PHE A 944 8.66 -2.03 -29.17
C PHE A 944 9.69 -1.20 -28.38
N PRO A 945 9.80 -1.38 -27.05
CA PRO A 945 10.95 -0.91 -26.31
C PRO A 945 12.24 -1.51 -26.88
N GLU A 946 13.35 -0.76 -26.80
CA GLU A 946 14.66 -1.25 -27.29
C GLU A 946 15.04 -2.60 -26.67
N ARG A 947 14.73 -2.75 -25.38
CA ARG A 947 14.92 -3.96 -24.59
C ARG A 947 13.95 -3.97 -23.43
N VAL A 948 13.61 -5.16 -22.94
CA VAL A 948 12.75 -5.34 -21.77
C VAL A 948 13.30 -6.46 -20.90
N LEU A 949 13.28 -6.27 -19.58
CA LEU A 949 13.63 -7.32 -18.63
C LEU A 949 12.66 -8.51 -18.80
N ARG A 950 13.18 -9.73 -18.73
CA ARG A 950 12.37 -10.97 -18.77
C ARG A 950 12.71 -11.97 -17.70
N ASN A 951 13.96 -12.02 -17.25
CA ASN A 951 14.33 -12.87 -16.14
C ASN A 951 15.52 -12.30 -15.40
N PHE A 952 15.66 -12.71 -14.14
CA PHE A 952 16.82 -12.41 -13.32
C PHE A 952 17.02 -13.49 -12.26
N THR A 953 18.25 -13.60 -11.81
CA THR A 953 18.61 -14.40 -10.65
C THR A 953 19.76 -13.76 -9.89
N LYS A 954 19.78 -13.97 -8.58
CA LYS A 954 20.89 -13.58 -7.71
C LYS A 954 21.79 -14.78 -7.43
N VAL A 955 23.10 -14.56 -7.42
CA VAL A 955 24.11 -15.60 -7.22
C VAL A 955 25.10 -15.13 -6.18
N ALA A 956 25.45 -15.99 -5.23
CA ALA A 956 26.48 -15.76 -4.21
C ALA A 956 27.69 -16.64 -4.52
N LEU A 957 28.88 -16.06 -4.64
CA LEU A 957 30.11 -16.81 -4.96
C LEU A 957 31.29 -16.34 -4.10
N ALA A 958 32.13 -17.28 -3.68
CA ALA A 958 33.42 -17.03 -3.07
C ALA A 958 34.45 -16.53 -4.11
N PRO A 959 35.58 -15.92 -3.69
CA PRO A 959 36.62 -15.46 -4.61
C PRO A 959 37.15 -16.59 -5.50
N GLY A 960 37.18 -16.37 -6.81
CA GLY A 960 37.63 -17.34 -7.82
C GLY A 960 36.61 -18.42 -8.18
N GLU A 961 35.51 -18.54 -7.44
CA GLU A 961 34.45 -19.50 -7.70
C GLU A 961 33.69 -19.14 -8.98
N SER A 962 33.25 -20.17 -9.71
CA SER A 962 32.42 -20.03 -10.91
C SER A 962 31.20 -20.94 -10.82
N GLN A 963 30.06 -20.46 -11.28
CA GLN A 963 28.81 -21.19 -11.30
C GLN A 963 28.10 -21.02 -12.65
N THR A 964 27.56 -22.12 -13.17
CA THR A 964 26.66 -22.09 -14.32
C THR A 964 25.27 -21.68 -13.87
N VAL A 965 24.77 -20.60 -14.48
CA VAL A 965 23.44 -20.06 -14.23
C VAL A 965 22.54 -20.41 -15.40
N SER A 966 21.33 -20.89 -15.11
CA SER A 966 20.33 -21.24 -16.11
C SER A 966 19.01 -20.52 -15.82
N MET A 967 18.49 -19.81 -16.82
CA MET A 967 17.21 -19.12 -16.78
C MET A 967 16.39 -19.51 -18.02
N THR A 968 15.07 -19.41 -17.93
CA THR A 968 14.17 -19.76 -19.02
C THR A 968 13.39 -18.54 -19.51
N LEU A 969 13.09 -18.53 -20.80
CA LEU A 969 12.14 -17.60 -21.43
C LEU A 969 10.93 -18.39 -21.91
N THR A 970 9.76 -17.90 -21.55
CA THR A 970 8.46 -18.45 -21.92
C THR A 970 7.94 -17.87 -23.23
N ARG A 971 6.86 -18.44 -23.77
CA ARG A 971 6.13 -17.84 -24.90
C ARG A 971 5.71 -16.40 -24.58
N LYS A 972 5.20 -16.13 -23.38
CA LYS A 972 4.77 -14.79 -22.93
C LYS A 972 5.93 -13.80 -23.00
N ASP A 973 7.12 -14.21 -22.59
CA ASP A 973 8.32 -13.38 -22.60
C ASP A 973 8.71 -12.94 -24.02
N LEU A 974 8.39 -13.75 -25.03
CA LEU A 974 8.68 -13.53 -26.44
C LEU A 974 7.44 -13.08 -27.24
N SER A 975 6.36 -12.67 -26.57
CA SER A 975 5.12 -12.22 -27.19
C SER A 975 4.78 -10.77 -26.82
N TYR A 976 3.93 -10.16 -27.62
CA TYR A 976 3.33 -8.85 -27.34
C TYR A 976 1.81 -8.94 -27.40
N TRP A 977 1.11 -7.98 -26.79
CA TRP A 977 -0.34 -7.96 -26.84
C TRP A 977 -0.82 -7.30 -28.14
N SER A 978 -1.49 -8.08 -28.99
CA SER A 978 -2.18 -7.55 -30.17
C SER A 978 -3.60 -7.15 -29.80
N VAL A 979 -3.88 -5.85 -29.90
CA VAL A 979 -5.23 -5.31 -29.67
C VAL A 979 -6.21 -5.78 -30.75
N HIS A 980 -5.72 -6.16 -31.94
CA HIS A 980 -6.52 -6.65 -33.05
C HIS A 980 -6.93 -8.11 -32.85
N GLU A 981 -5.99 -8.96 -32.45
CA GLU A 981 -6.24 -10.38 -32.15
C GLU A 981 -6.88 -10.58 -30.76
N GLN A 982 -6.82 -9.56 -29.89
CA GLN A 982 -7.13 -9.67 -28.46
C GLN A 982 -6.42 -10.88 -27.82
N ASN A 983 -5.13 -11.04 -28.16
CA ASN A 983 -4.30 -12.16 -27.72
C ASN A 983 -2.82 -11.81 -27.77
N TRP A 984 -2.00 -12.64 -27.12
CA TRP A 984 -0.54 -12.56 -27.17
C TRP A 984 -0.02 -13.14 -28.48
N VAL A 985 0.66 -12.31 -29.26
CA VAL A 985 1.22 -12.67 -30.56
C VAL A 985 2.73 -12.79 -30.45
N MET A 986 3.28 -13.92 -30.91
CA MET A 986 4.72 -14.12 -31.02
C MET A 986 5.19 -13.68 -32.42
N PRO A 987 6.12 -12.71 -32.52
CA PRO A 987 6.77 -12.38 -33.78
C PRO A 987 7.45 -13.60 -34.43
N GLU A 988 7.40 -13.69 -35.75
CA GLU A 988 8.05 -14.78 -36.51
C GLU A 988 9.52 -14.48 -36.89
N LYS A 989 10.04 -13.33 -36.47
CA LYS A 989 11.40 -12.86 -36.75
C LYS A 989 12.32 -13.12 -35.56
N GLU A 990 13.62 -12.91 -35.77
CA GLU A 990 14.68 -13.13 -34.78
C GLU A 990 14.65 -12.09 -33.66
N PHE A 991 14.73 -12.55 -32.42
CA PHE A 991 14.90 -11.75 -31.22
C PHE A 991 16.39 -11.57 -30.93
N TYR A 992 16.75 -10.57 -30.14
CA TYR A 992 18.10 -10.47 -29.59
C TYR A 992 18.04 -10.59 -28.07
N ILE A 993 18.76 -11.56 -27.51
CA ILE A 993 18.81 -11.80 -26.08
C ILE A 993 20.13 -11.26 -25.55
N SER A 994 20.04 -10.39 -24.54
CA SER A 994 21.17 -9.74 -23.91
C SER A 994 21.21 -10.10 -22.43
N VAL A 995 22.40 -10.35 -21.90
CA VAL A 995 22.62 -10.73 -20.50
C VAL A 995 23.73 -9.87 -19.90
N GLY A 996 23.51 -9.42 -18.66
CA GLY A 996 24.48 -8.63 -17.93
C GLY A 996 24.08 -8.28 -16.51
N HIS A 997 24.61 -7.16 -16.02
CA HIS A 997 24.48 -6.73 -14.62
C HIS A 997 23.50 -5.57 -14.42
N SER A 998 23.17 -4.82 -15.49
CA SER A 998 22.18 -3.74 -15.48
C SER A 998 21.50 -3.62 -16.85
N SER A 999 20.51 -2.73 -16.99
CA SER A 999 19.88 -2.44 -18.28
C SER A 999 20.86 -1.94 -19.36
N ARG A 1000 22.00 -1.35 -18.98
CA ARG A 1000 23.01 -0.80 -19.90
C ARG A 1000 24.36 -1.52 -19.89
N ASP A 1001 24.68 -2.28 -18.86
CA ASP A 1001 25.83 -3.19 -18.82
C ASP A 1001 25.41 -4.61 -19.23
N LEU A 1002 25.38 -4.85 -20.56
CA LEU A 1002 24.98 -6.12 -21.18
C LEU A 1002 26.12 -6.66 -22.08
N PRO A 1003 27.20 -7.21 -21.51
CA PRO A 1003 28.38 -7.60 -22.26
C PRO A 1003 28.18 -8.86 -23.12
N LEU A 1004 27.19 -9.69 -22.80
CA LEU A 1004 26.87 -10.90 -23.56
C LEU A 1004 25.54 -10.71 -24.29
N GLY A 1005 25.50 -11.08 -25.56
CA GLY A 1005 24.26 -11.09 -26.32
C GLY A 1005 24.36 -11.90 -27.59
N GLN A 1006 23.26 -12.53 -27.96
CA GLN A 1006 23.19 -13.27 -29.20
C GLN A 1006 21.78 -13.28 -29.80
N PRO A 1007 21.69 -13.41 -31.14
CA PRO A 1007 20.42 -13.60 -31.80
C PRO A 1007 19.76 -14.92 -31.38
N PHE A 1008 18.43 -14.89 -31.30
CA PHE A 1008 17.60 -16.05 -31.03
C PHE A 1008 16.41 -16.03 -32.00
N ALA A 1009 16.43 -16.93 -32.97
CA ALA A 1009 15.23 -17.21 -33.74
C ALA A 1009 14.26 -18.00 -32.86
N ALA A 1010 12.96 -17.75 -32.95
CA ALA A 1010 11.99 -18.61 -32.26
C ALA A 1010 11.96 -20.05 -32.80
N TYR A 1011 12.73 -20.36 -33.85
CA TYR A 1011 12.85 -21.68 -34.50
C TYR A 1011 14.20 -21.88 -35.18
#